data_AF-A0A964XBP7-F1
#
_entry.id   AF-A0A964XBP7-F1
#
_cell.length_a   1.000
_cell.length_b   1.000
_cell.length_c   1.000
_cell.angle_alpha   90.00
_cell.angle_beta   90.00
_cell.angle_gamma   90.00
#
_symmetry.space_group_name_H-M   'P 1'
#
loop_
_entity.id
_entity.type
_entity.pdbx_description
1 polymer ?
#
loop_
_entity_poly.entity_id
_entity_poly.type
_entity_poly.pdbx_seq_one_letter_code
_entity_poly.pdbx_strand_id
1 'polypeptide(L)'
;MRSVFVPGRESAWSIITATAFVVAFTILIGGCGESDEHSSAAESADPTSSSESRSPRADLVELVRQPVGAEATAVTTPDGELTVTVEAGTFAEPDAIVISSLKGEVPSFPGAFQPRAMYDISTASGADPTKPVTVTLKGTEQPAHAAWWHEQLRGWLSIPAEHDPKTGVTRFTVPHFTVFGWFSEAAGYERKTIGDFEIIWDADVIKMPKRVTDPSQLKGKIFYDSSGDFTRYLKKGDEPGNYASLPDMIRDAGVYLNYALRKYKDAGFKVPEGPVTVVIETSLSSENSRDKALGVIHLANYNGPVQLKLAAAHELFHAVQNEYLWNIGGMTFLGWWCEATAEYAGSIVWGHDRPARRPAFKYFSEALTSTAHEHEYESAHFIDFIIGSGQVDPRLTRLRKLWVGTLAQHGITDVTNITYPMSGYLMSINRDGVNSQFRGHVADLFFSETSPIVSTKKGANPKRIPAEMVEAWALLESDQKTHPTLKMNLKADCRAKAWGIKAQPAKDGSNRQIELKVGGPLSGYVTCWVQVLTDDLRIPGPVYLTNGIRKSSPTARVTLGPKDAAYVVVVNTGGGDQVDLTLDVKDLAFIGKWQLLSTKRVQQDAFAPKLKRMGPTARLMHAGSHAIASATPAKTMQIPHRVTYEFDAKAKAGELSTITRWRETIYSSSGKQEADLKLTITRRLTPTLPETLRPGSILNLTEQVIVQPEPASLYVHARHKPEITGLVTTTINRQPLGSADRTHVESKEWRSNAPLQDANTYRWTVPDGRPGDRLRISLQAIDSAPAGLGQTTGPYLDQFQTARLLHVYEYIE
;
A
#
# COMPACT_ATOMS: atom_id res chain seq x y z
N MET A 1 32.01 60.75 -17.16
CA MET A 1 31.72 61.94 -16.34
C MET A 1 31.15 61.49 -15.00
N ARG A 2 31.65 62.06 -13.91
CA ARG A 2 31.29 61.79 -12.49
C ARG A 2 30.05 62.61 -12.08
N SER A 3 29.16 61.99 -11.30
CA SER A 3 28.32 62.56 -10.20
C SER A 3 27.38 61.42 -9.74
N VAL A 4 27.33 60.86 -8.52
CA VAL A 4 27.37 61.30 -7.11
C VAL A 4 26.06 61.97 -6.63
N PHE A 5 25.53 61.42 -5.51
CA PHE A 5 24.54 61.92 -4.49
C PHE A 5 23.04 61.48 -4.54
N VAL A 6 22.72 60.33 -3.91
CA VAL A 6 22.00 60.05 -2.62
C VAL A 6 21.11 61.19 -2.01
N PRO A 7 20.13 60.94 -1.09
CA PRO A 7 18.93 60.07 -0.99
C PRO A 7 17.63 60.87 -0.61
N GLY A 8 16.45 60.24 -0.46
CA GLY A 8 15.36 60.83 0.36
C GLY A 8 13.94 60.28 0.25
N ARG A 9 13.55 59.49 1.26
CA ARG A 9 12.25 59.34 1.98
C ARG A 9 10.86 59.57 1.34
N GLU A 10 10.00 58.60 1.69
CA GLU A 10 8.58 58.68 2.11
C GLU A 10 7.48 59.00 1.08
N SER A 11 6.60 58.02 0.84
CA SER A 11 5.19 58.10 1.26
C SER A 11 4.40 56.85 0.87
N ALA A 12 3.52 56.45 1.79
CA ALA A 12 2.61 55.33 1.69
C ALA A 12 1.51 55.58 0.65
N TRP A 13 1.16 54.57 -0.15
CA TRP A 13 -0.18 54.43 -0.72
C TRP A 13 -0.60 52.95 -0.74
N SER A 14 -1.77 52.75 -0.14
CA SER A 14 -2.53 51.52 0.00
C SER A 14 -2.86 50.91 -1.37
N ILE A 15 -2.68 49.59 -1.52
CA ILE A 15 -3.28 48.83 -2.63
C ILE A 15 -4.15 47.71 -2.05
N ILE A 16 -5.41 47.79 -2.43
CA ILE A 16 -6.50 46.86 -2.23
C ILE A 16 -6.13 45.49 -2.79
N THR A 17 -6.21 44.45 -1.95
CA THR A 17 -6.07 43.06 -2.36
C THR A 17 -7.37 42.61 -3.02
N ALA A 18 -7.37 42.54 -4.37
CA ALA A 18 -8.42 41.83 -5.10
C ALA A 18 -7.94 40.39 -5.34
N THR A 19 -8.50 39.46 -4.56
CA THR A 19 -8.31 38.02 -4.72
C THR A 19 -9.16 37.55 -5.92
N ALA A 20 -8.52 37.27 -7.05
CA ALA A 20 -9.12 36.49 -8.13
C ALA A 20 -8.58 35.06 -8.06
N PHE A 21 -9.41 34.15 -7.55
CA PHE A 21 -9.20 32.70 -7.63
C PHE A 21 -9.51 32.28 -9.08
N VAL A 22 -8.47 32.02 -9.87
CA VAL A 22 -8.58 31.25 -11.12
C VAL A 22 -8.01 29.87 -10.82
N VAL A 23 -8.91 28.90 -10.65
CA VAL A 23 -8.56 27.48 -10.60
C VAL A 23 -8.33 27.04 -12.04
N ALA A 24 -7.09 27.11 -12.50
CA ALA A 24 -6.66 26.42 -13.71
C ALA A 24 -6.26 24.99 -13.33
N PHE A 25 -7.10 24.03 -13.72
CA PHE A 25 -6.82 22.60 -13.58
C PHE A 25 -5.87 22.19 -14.71
N THR A 26 -4.57 22.34 -14.49
CA THR A 26 -3.54 21.81 -15.40
C THR A 26 -3.07 20.46 -14.88
N ILE A 27 -3.66 19.39 -15.40
CA ILE A 27 -3.18 18.02 -15.20
C ILE A 27 -1.95 17.85 -16.11
N LEU A 28 -0.75 17.98 -15.54
CA LEU A 28 0.52 17.63 -16.18
C LEU A 28 0.73 16.11 -16.06
N ILE A 29 0.21 15.35 -17.03
CA ILE A 29 0.59 13.93 -17.21
C ILE A 29 1.81 13.92 -18.13
N GLY A 30 2.99 13.81 -17.54
CA GLY A 30 4.25 13.64 -18.26
C GLY A 30 4.42 12.18 -18.68
N GLY A 31 4.91 11.97 -19.91
CA GLY A 31 5.30 10.66 -20.39
C GLY A 31 6.47 10.07 -19.58
N CYS A 32 6.55 8.75 -19.58
CA CYS A 32 7.55 7.92 -18.89
C CYS A 32 8.97 8.14 -19.44
N GLY A 33 9.58 9.27 -19.12
CA GLY A 33 10.99 9.59 -19.33
C GLY A 33 11.63 10.01 -18.00
N GLU A 34 12.62 9.23 -17.54
CA GLU A 34 13.40 9.48 -16.33
C GLU A 34 13.98 10.91 -16.35
N SER A 35 13.55 11.75 -15.41
CA SER A 35 14.05 13.11 -15.24
C SER A 35 15.29 13.08 -14.32
N ASP A 36 16.45 12.77 -14.88
CA ASP A 36 17.71 12.97 -14.16
C ASP A 36 18.08 14.48 -14.11
N GLU A 37 18.48 14.90 -12.91
CA GLU A 37 18.81 16.26 -12.51
C GLU A 37 20.01 16.87 -13.29
N HIS A 38 19.93 18.20 -13.47
CA HIS A 38 20.99 19.16 -13.83
C HIS A 38 21.48 19.21 -15.29
N SER A 39 20.73 19.92 -16.13
CA SER A 39 21.31 20.72 -17.21
C SER A 39 20.76 22.15 -17.18
N SER A 40 21.67 23.11 -17.06
CA SER A 40 21.45 24.55 -17.05
C SER A 40 21.00 25.07 -18.42
N ALA A 41 20.08 26.05 -18.38
CA ALA A 41 19.74 27.00 -19.45
C ALA A 41 19.10 26.41 -20.72
N ALA A 42 17.78 26.21 -20.67
CA ALA A 42 16.92 26.30 -21.86
C ALA A 42 16.10 27.59 -21.75
N GLU A 43 16.20 28.44 -22.78
CA GLU A 43 15.37 29.64 -22.95
C GLU A 43 13.88 29.28 -22.84
N SER A 44 13.15 30.08 -22.09
CA SER A 44 11.71 29.95 -21.89
C SER A 44 10.99 30.09 -23.23
N ALA A 45 10.55 28.96 -23.80
CA ALA A 45 9.51 28.97 -24.81
C ALA A 45 8.19 29.39 -24.14
N ASP A 46 7.59 30.44 -24.68
CA ASP A 46 6.34 31.07 -24.25
C ASP A 46 5.18 30.04 -24.30
N PRO A 47 4.51 29.69 -23.18
CA PRO A 47 3.49 28.64 -23.15
C PRO A 47 2.10 29.10 -23.65
N THR A 48 2.02 30.12 -24.50
CA THR A 48 0.76 30.83 -24.80
C THR A 48 0.02 30.40 -26.08
N SER A 49 0.41 29.31 -26.75
CA SER A 49 -0.40 28.73 -27.84
C SER A 49 -0.82 27.28 -27.57
N SER A 50 -1.64 27.05 -26.54
CA SER A 50 -2.51 25.88 -26.56
C SER A 50 -3.56 26.13 -27.65
N SER A 51 -3.34 25.63 -28.87
CA SER A 51 -4.43 25.53 -29.84
C SER A 51 -5.52 24.72 -29.17
N GLU A 52 -6.64 25.34 -28.81
CA GLU A 52 -7.79 24.61 -28.30
C GLU A 52 -8.19 23.59 -29.36
N SER A 53 -7.86 22.31 -29.13
CA SER A 53 -8.29 21.20 -29.97
C SER A 53 -9.80 21.31 -30.13
N ARG A 54 -10.25 21.70 -31.32
CA ARG A 54 -11.66 21.86 -31.66
C ARG A 54 -12.29 20.49 -31.69
N SER A 55 -13.50 20.36 -31.15
CA SER A 55 -14.26 19.11 -31.31
C SER A 55 -14.44 18.84 -32.81
N PRO A 56 -14.16 17.61 -33.28
CA PRO A 56 -14.29 17.21 -34.68
C PRO A 56 -15.72 17.38 -35.23
N ARG A 57 -16.73 17.52 -34.37
CA ARG A 57 -18.13 17.66 -34.78
C ARG A 57 -18.52 19.00 -35.41
N ALA A 58 -17.61 19.97 -35.46
CA ALA A 58 -17.91 21.29 -36.04
C ALA A 58 -18.20 21.24 -37.57
N ASP A 59 -17.66 20.25 -38.29
CA ASP A 59 -17.69 20.19 -39.75
C ASP A 59 -18.24 18.85 -40.30
N LEU A 60 -19.43 18.44 -39.82
CA LEU A 60 -20.10 17.21 -40.27
C LEU A 60 -20.90 17.39 -41.56
N VAL A 61 -20.80 16.41 -42.46
CA VAL A 61 -21.67 16.29 -43.65
C VAL A 61 -22.39 14.94 -43.60
N GLU A 62 -23.70 14.98 -43.42
CA GLU A 62 -24.56 13.78 -43.41
C GLU A 62 -24.45 13.04 -44.76
N LEU A 63 -24.10 11.75 -44.69
CA LEU A 63 -24.00 10.86 -45.85
C LEU A 63 -25.25 9.99 -46.00
N VAL A 64 -25.76 9.45 -44.89
CA VAL A 64 -26.95 8.61 -44.87
C VAL A 64 -27.69 8.76 -43.55
N ARG A 65 -29.02 8.71 -43.63
CA ARG A 65 -29.95 8.63 -42.51
C ARG A 65 -30.97 7.55 -42.80
N GLN A 66 -31.01 6.53 -41.96
CA GLN A 66 -31.89 5.38 -42.17
C GLN A 66 -32.62 5.02 -40.87
N PRO A 67 -33.97 4.90 -40.90
CA PRO A 67 -34.73 4.43 -39.75
C PRO A 67 -34.27 3.04 -39.31
N VAL A 68 -34.15 2.85 -38.01
CA VAL A 68 -33.87 1.59 -37.34
C VAL A 68 -34.96 1.33 -36.29
N GLY A 69 -35.53 0.12 -36.33
CA GLY A 69 -36.66 -0.27 -35.48
C GLY A 69 -36.33 -1.49 -34.62
N ALA A 70 -37.35 -2.30 -34.33
CA ALA A 70 -37.20 -3.52 -33.56
C ALA A 70 -36.42 -4.63 -34.30
N GLU A 71 -36.31 -4.54 -35.63
CA GLU A 71 -35.66 -5.55 -36.47
C GLU A 71 -34.18 -5.23 -36.74
N ALA A 72 -33.39 -6.28 -36.96
CA ALA A 72 -31.99 -6.14 -37.34
C ALA A 72 -31.88 -5.40 -38.68
N THR A 73 -31.04 -4.37 -38.73
CA THR A 73 -30.91 -3.46 -39.88
C THR A 73 -29.43 -3.17 -40.15
N ALA A 74 -29.05 -3.10 -41.42
CA ALA A 74 -27.75 -2.59 -41.84
C ALA A 74 -27.92 -1.23 -42.51
N VAL A 75 -27.09 -0.26 -42.11
CA VAL A 75 -27.06 1.09 -42.67
C VAL A 75 -25.69 1.29 -43.31
N THR A 76 -25.67 1.50 -44.63
CA THR A 76 -24.45 1.58 -45.44
C THR A 76 -24.32 2.96 -46.06
N THR A 77 -23.11 3.53 -46.06
CA THR A 77 -22.83 4.80 -46.72
C THR A 77 -23.02 4.68 -48.24
N PRO A 78 -23.32 5.78 -48.97
CA PRO A 78 -23.60 5.72 -50.41
C PRO A 78 -22.45 5.14 -51.26
N ASP A 79 -21.21 5.32 -50.81
CA ASP A 79 -19.99 4.77 -51.43
C ASP A 79 -19.76 3.28 -51.10
N GLY A 80 -20.51 2.71 -50.16
CA GLY A 80 -20.34 1.35 -49.68
C GLY A 80 -19.12 1.14 -48.77
N GLU A 81 -18.40 2.20 -48.40
CA GLU A 81 -17.16 2.11 -47.62
C GLU A 81 -17.43 1.75 -46.17
N LEU A 82 -18.50 2.25 -45.55
CA LEU A 82 -18.86 1.97 -44.16
C LEU A 82 -20.26 1.36 -44.06
N THR A 83 -20.40 0.34 -43.20
CA THR A 83 -21.69 -0.28 -42.85
C THR A 83 -21.82 -0.43 -41.34
N VAL A 84 -22.91 0.07 -40.77
CA VAL A 84 -23.30 -0.14 -39.37
C VAL A 84 -24.38 -1.19 -39.33
N THR A 85 -24.12 -2.31 -38.65
CA THR A 85 -25.08 -3.39 -38.43
C THR A 85 -25.64 -3.28 -37.02
N VAL A 86 -26.95 -3.05 -36.95
CA VAL A 86 -27.73 -2.93 -35.72
C VAL A 86 -28.54 -4.21 -35.55
N GLU A 87 -28.35 -4.90 -34.42
CA GLU A 87 -29.14 -6.09 -34.10
C GLU A 87 -30.56 -5.75 -33.62
N ALA A 88 -31.45 -6.74 -33.66
CA ALA A 88 -32.80 -6.58 -33.15
C ALA A 88 -32.81 -6.22 -31.65
N GLY A 89 -33.61 -5.21 -31.30
CA GLY A 89 -33.72 -4.70 -29.92
C GLY A 89 -32.47 -3.98 -29.40
N THR A 90 -31.61 -3.45 -30.28
CA THR A 90 -30.54 -2.52 -29.88
C THR A 90 -31.08 -1.18 -29.38
N PHE A 91 -32.23 -0.72 -29.89
CA PHE A 91 -32.90 0.50 -29.43
C PHE A 91 -34.23 0.19 -28.75
N ALA A 92 -34.52 0.91 -27.66
CA ALA A 92 -35.76 0.75 -26.91
C ALA A 92 -36.98 1.31 -27.67
N GLU A 93 -36.76 2.38 -28.43
CA GLU A 93 -37.75 3.03 -29.28
C GLU A 93 -37.20 3.11 -30.71
N PRO A 94 -38.07 3.16 -31.76
CA PRO A 94 -37.62 3.40 -33.12
C PRO A 94 -36.84 4.72 -33.24
N ASP A 95 -35.72 4.69 -33.96
CA ASP A 95 -34.86 5.85 -34.21
C ASP A 95 -34.35 5.83 -35.66
N ALA A 96 -33.37 6.66 -36.01
CA ALA A 96 -32.61 6.55 -37.25
C ALA A 96 -31.11 6.64 -36.97
N ILE A 97 -30.34 5.74 -37.57
CA ILE A 97 -28.88 5.88 -37.61
C ILE A 97 -28.55 6.96 -38.63
N VAL A 98 -27.69 7.88 -38.22
CA VAL A 98 -27.11 8.94 -39.04
C VAL A 98 -25.62 8.67 -39.14
N ILE A 99 -25.10 8.65 -40.37
CA ILE A 99 -23.67 8.53 -40.64
C ILE A 99 -23.24 9.79 -41.38
N SER A 100 -22.26 10.50 -40.84
CA SER A 100 -21.74 11.74 -41.39
C SER A 100 -20.24 11.66 -41.63
N SER A 101 -19.73 12.18 -42.73
CA SER A 101 -18.28 12.36 -42.92
C SER A 101 -17.81 13.65 -42.24
N LEU A 102 -16.58 13.65 -41.76
CA LEU A 102 -15.91 14.86 -41.27
C LEU A 102 -15.20 15.62 -42.42
N LYS A 103 -15.42 16.93 -42.54
CA LYS A 103 -14.70 17.81 -43.48
C LYS A 103 -13.84 18.83 -42.73
N GLY A 104 -12.61 18.48 -42.36
CA GLY A 104 -11.69 19.42 -41.71
C GLY A 104 -10.33 18.83 -41.40
N GLU A 105 -9.41 19.65 -40.91
CA GLU A 105 -8.21 19.16 -40.23
C GLU A 105 -8.64 18.49 -38.93
N VAL A 106 -8.29 17.23 -38.78
CA VAL A 106 -8.62 16.46 -37.58
C VAL A 106 -7.33 16.19 -36.82
N PRO A 107 -7.35 16.22 -35.47
CA PRO A 107 -6.18 15.89 -34.70
C PRO A 107 -5.59 14.56 -35.17
N SER A 108 -4.28 14.52 -35.39
CA SER A 108 -3.61 13.30 -35.81
C SER A 108 -3.74 12.24 -34.70
N PHE A 109 -3.95 10.98 -35.08
CA PHE A 109 -3.58 9.83 -34.25
C PHE A 109 -2.04 9.82 -34.11
N PRO A 110 -1.40 9.05 -33.20
CA PRO A 110 0.06 9.09 -33.02
C PRO A 110 0.83 9.11 -34.35
N GLY A 111 2.01 9.75 -34.39
CA GLY A 111 2.69 10.15 -35.63
C GLY A 111 2.86 9.03 -36.67
N ALA A 112 2.92 7.78 -36.19
CA ALA A 112 2.84 6.55 -36.99
C ALA A 112 1.59 6.38 -37.87
N PHE A 113 0.54 7.19 -37.70
CA PHE A 113 -0.77 6.95 -38.28
C PHE A 113 -1.40 8.21 -38.89
N GLN A 114 -1.82 8.12 -40.14
CA GLN A 114 -2.49 9.19 -40.88
C GLN A 114 -3.98 8.88 -41.02
N PRO A 115 -4.87 9.87 -40.77
CA PRO A 115 -6.30 9.67 -40.96
C PRO A 115 -6.59 9.42 -42.45
N ARG A 116 -7.26 8.30 -42.73
CA ARG A 116 -7.71 7.89 -44.05
C ARG A 116 -9.16 8.27 -44.28
N ALA A 117 -10.01 7.97 -43.31
CA ALA A 117 -11.43 8.28 -43.31
C ALA A 117 -11.87 8.57 -41.88
N MET A 118 -12.92 9.36 -41.72
CA MET A 118 -13.53 9.68 -40.43
C MET A 118 -15.04 9.85 -40.61
N TYR A 119 -15.81 9.19 -39.75
CA TYR A 119 -17.26 9.21 -39.79
C TYR A 119 -17.80 9.41 -38.39
N ASP A 120 -18.70 10.37 -38.20
CA ASP A 120 -19.59 10.40 -37.05
C ASP A 120 -20.72 9.40 -37.29
N ILE A 121 -20.87 8.45 -36.37
CA ILE A 121 -22.04 7.58 -36.30
C ILE A 121 -22.83 8.06 -35.10
N SER A 122 -24.10 8.42 -35.31
CA SER A 122 -25.01 8.91 -34.29
C SER A 122 -26.44 8.44 -34.56
N THR A 123 -27.34 8.71 -33.62
CA THR A 123 -28.78 8.55 -33.80
C THR A 123 -29.44 9.90 -33.99
N ALA A 124 -30.61 9.93 -34.66
CA ALA A 124 -31.35 11.17 -34.84
C ALA A 124 -31.81 11.78 -33.52
N SER A 125 -32.09 10.96 -32.50
CA SER A 125 -32.44 11.41 -31.15
C SER A 125 -31.23 11.74 -30.26
N GLY A 126 -30.03 11.28 -30.61
CA GLY A 126 -28.85 11.30 -29.75
C GLY A 126 -28.80 10.19 -28.69
N ALA A 127 -29.73 9.23 -28.73
CA ALA A 127 -29.70 8.06 -27.86
C ALA A 127 -28.54 7.11 -28.20
N ASP A 128 -27.89 6.59 -27.16
CA ASP A 128 -26.91 5.50 -27.26
C ASP A 128 -27.60 4.14 -27.43
N PRO A 129 -26.94 3.19 -28.10
CA PRO A 129 -27.48 1.85 -28.28
C PRO A 129 -27.44 1.06 -26.96
N THR A 130 -28.50 0.28 -26.69
CA THR A 130 -28.56 -0.57 -25.47
C THR A 130 -27.77 -1.87 -25.60
N LYS A 131 -27.31 -2.19 -26.81
CA LYS A 131 -26.44 -3.31 -27.16
C LYS A 131 -25.34 -2.81 -28.10
N PRO A 132 -24.14 -3.42 -28.10
CA PRO A 132 -23.11 -3.07 -29.07
C PRO A 132 -23.59 -3.20 -30.51
N VAL A 133 -23.12 -2.32 -31.39
CA VAL A 133 -23.34 -2.40 -32.83
C VAL A 133 -22.06 -2.78 -33.54
N THR A 134 -22.17 -3.43 -34.69
CA THR A 134 -21.01 -3.82 -35.50
C THR A 134 -20.77 -2.80 -36.59
N VAL A 135 -19.56 -2.24 -36.66
CA VAL A 135 -19.11 -1.37 -37.73
C VAL A 135 -18.20 -2.16 -38.65
N THR A 136 -18.47 -2.13 -39.95
CA THR A 136 -17.69 -2.80 -40.99
C THR A 136 -17.25 -1.77 -42.01
N LEU A 137 -15.98 -1.83 -42.43
CA LEU A 137 -15.45 -1.02 -43.52
C LEU A 137 -14.85 -1.84 -44.62
N LYS A 138 -14.97 -1.34 -45.85
CA LYS A 138 -14.44 -1.95 -47.07
C LYS A 138 -13.38 -1.04 -47.71
N GLY A 139 -12.39 -1.65 -48.37
CA GLY A 139 -11.45 -0.95 -49.25
C GLY A 139 -10.11 -0.60 -48.62
N THR A 140 -9.75 -1.17 -47.47
CA THR A 140 -8.46 -0.89 -46.81
C THR A 140 -7.38 -1.85 -47.34
N GLU A 141 -6.52 -1.35 -48.25
CA GLU A 141 -5.40 -2.14 -48.83
C GLU A 141 -4.31 -2.53 -47.80
N GLN A 142 -4.31 -1.92 -46.62
CA GLN A 142 -3.38 -2.15 -45.51
C GLN A 142 -4.11 -2.04 -44.18
N PRO A 143 -3.62 -2.66 -43.08
CA PRO A 143 -4.31 -2.69 -41.81
C PRO A 143 -4.65 -1.26 -41.36
N ALA A 144 -5.95 -0.97 -41.35
CA ALA A 144 -6.46 0.29 -40.85
C ALA A 144 -6.63 0.16 -39.33
N HIS A 145 -5.89 0.95 -38.57
CA HIS A 145 -6.19 1.11 -37.15
C HIS A 145 -7.53 1.83 -37.05
N ALA A 146 -8.49 1.23 -36.36
CA ALA A 146 -9.74 1.88 -36.03
C ALA A 146 -9.58 2.60 -34.70
N ALA A 147 -10.12 3.80 -34.60
CA ALA A 147 -10.20 4.54 -33.35
C ALA A 147 -11.54 5.29 -33.25
N TRP A 148 -11.90 5.70 -32.03
CA TRP A 148 -13.02 6.59 -31.77
C TRP A 148 -12.56 7.83 -31.03
N TRP A 149 -13.24 8.95 -31.24
CA TRP A 149 -12.92 10.22 -30.62
C TRP A 149 -13.61 10.36 -29.27
N HIS A 150 -12.83 10.67 -28.23
CA HIS A 150 -13.36 10.91 -26.89
C HIS A 150 -13.39 12.39 -26.56
N GLU A 151 -14.58 12.96 -26.51
CA GLU A 151 -14.78 14.40 -26.38
C GLU A 151 -14.16 15.00 -25.11
N GLN A 152 -14.28 14.33 -23.95
CA GLN A 152 -13.69 14.84 -22.70
C GLN A 152 -12.16 14.83 -22.70
N LEU A 153 -11.57 13.83 -23.37
CA LEU A 153 -10.13 13.74 -23.51
C LEU A 153 -9.67 14.67 -24.63
N ARG A 154 -10.48 14.91 -25.66
CA ARG A 154 -10.06 15.52 -26.92
C ARG A 154 -8.93 14.70 -27.58
N GLY A 155 -9.12 13.39 -27.64
CA GLY A 155 -8.14 12.47 -28.21
C GLY A 155 -8.81 11.23 -28.82
N TRP A 156 -8.06 10.56 -29.69
CA TRP A 156 -8.44 9.33 -30.36
C TRP A 156 -8.16 8.10 -29.50
N LEU A 157 -9.04 7.12 -29.60
CA LEU A 157 -8.96 5.91 -28.81
C LEU A 157 -9.09 4.65 -29.67
N SER A 158 -8.06 3.81 -29.71
CA SER A 158 -8.04 2.61 -30.56
C SER A 158 -9.17 1.63 -30.22
N ILE A 159 -9.70 0.98 -31.26
CA ILE A 159 -10.71 -0.05 -31.17
C ILE A 159 -10.08 -1.35 -31.66
N PRO A 160 -10.17 -2.44 -30.88
CA PRO A 160 -9.85 -3.77 -31.38
C PRO A 160 -10.69 -4.07 -32.62
N ALA A 161 -10.03 -4.31 -33.74
CA ALA A 161 -10.69 -4.55 -35.01
C ALA A 161 -10.16 -5.81 -35.68
N GLU A 162 -11.06 -6.62 -36.20
CA GLU A 162 -10.76 -7.76 -37.07
C GLU A 162 -10.50 -7.23 -38.48
N HIS A 163 -9.30 -7.41 -39.00
CA HIS A 163 -8.98 -7.08 -40.38
C HIS A 163 -8.84 -8.36 -41.23
N ASP A 164 -9.67 -8.48 -42.27
CA ASP A 164 -9.52 -9.49 -43.32
C ASP A 164 -8.71 -8.88 -44.48
N PRO A 165 -7.42 -9.25 -44.62
CA PRO A 165 -6.55 -8.69 -45.65
C PRO A 165 -6.91 -9.17 -47.06
N LYS A 166 -7.68 -10.26 -47.20
CA LYS A 166 -8.08 -10.76 -48.53
C LYS A 166 -9.22 -9.93 -49.10
N THR A 167 -10.14 -9.51 -48.23
CA THR A 167 -11.30 -8.71 -48.64
C THR A 167 -11.09 -7.21 -48.42
N GLY A 168 -10.01 -6.83 -47.73
CA GLY A 168 -9.77 -5.44 -47.30
C GLY A 168 -10.89 -4.95 -46.39
N VAL A 169 -11.39 -5.83 -45.52
CA VAL A 169 -12.52 -5.53 -44.63
C VAL A 169 -12.04 -5.43 -43.20
N THR A 170 -12.37 -4.32 -42.54
CA THR A 170 -12.13 -4.14 -41.10
C THR A 170 -13.45 -4.13 -40.36
N ARG A 171 -13.60 -4.95 -39.33
CA ARG A 171 -14.81 -5.07 -38.50
C ARG A 171 -14.48 -4.82 -37.04
N PHE A 172 -15.33 -4.07 -36.35
CA PHE A 172 -15.23 -3.89 -34.91
C PHE A 172 -16.61 -3.64 -34.30
N THR A 173 -16.74 -3.84 -32.99
CA THR A 173 -17.99 -3.62 -32.24
C THR A 173 -17.86 -2.43 -31.31
N VAL A 174 -18.88 -1.57 -31.26
CA VAL A 174 -18.87 -0.36 -30.42
C VAL A 174 -20.13 -0.30 -29.55
N PRO A 175 -19.99 0.04 -28.26
CA PRO A 175 -21.12 0.13 -27.34
C PRO A 175 -21.79 1.51 -27.32
N HIS A 176 -21.24 2.49 -28.04
CA HIS A 176 -21.73 3.87 -28.07
C HIS A 176 -21.44 4.53 -29.42
N PHE A 177 -22.03 5.70 -29.63
CA PHE A 177 -21.93 6.46 -30.86
C PHE A 177 -21.08 7.73 -30.71
N THR A 178 -20.16 7.95 -31.64
CA THR A 178 -19.21 9.08 -31.65
C THR A 178 -18.57 9.21 -33.04
N VAL A 179 -17.56 10.08 -33.15
CA VAL A 179 -16.68 10.13 -34.31
C VAL A 179 -15.73 8.94 -34.29
N PHE A 180 -15.72 8.18 -35.36
CA PHE A 180 -14.80 7.09 -35.62
C PHE A 180 -13.80 7.51 -36.68
N GLY A 181 -12.56 7.06 -36.53
CA GLY A 181 -11.45 7.33 -37.43
C GLY A 181 -10.76 6.06 -37.86
N TRP A 182 -10.28 6.06 -39.10
CA TRP A 182 -9.49 4.98 -39.67
C TRP A 182 -8.17 5.53 -40.10
N PHE A 183 -7.12 4.87 -39.65
CA PHE A 183 -5.78 5.37 -39.85
C PHE A 183 -4.93 4.36 -40.58
N SER A 184 -4.21 4.82 -41.60
CA SER A 184 -3.16 4.07 -42.26
C SER A 184 -1.81 4.41 -41.64
N GLU A 185 -0.88 3.47 -41.68
CA GLU A 185 0.51 3.75 -41.31
C GLU A 185 1.08 4.91 -42.15
N ALA A 186 1.75 5.85 -41.48
CA ALA A 186 2.42 6.97 -42.12
C ALA A 186 3.65 6.48 -42.92
N ALA A 187 3.97 7.17 -44.01
CA ALA A 187 5.18 6.89 -44.75
C ALA A 187 6.44 7.06 -43.86
N GLY A 188 7.41 6.16 -44.02
CA GLY A 188 8.66 6.18 -43.24
C GLY A 188 8.68 5.25 -42.02
N TYR A 189 7.52 4.68 -41.66
CA TYR A 189 7.43 3.66 -40.62
C TYR A 189 7.70 2.25 -41.19
N GLU A 190 8.39 1.44 -40.41
CA GLU A 190 8.60 0.01 -40.65
C GLU A 190 7.82 -0.81 -39.63
N ARG A 191 7.47 -2.05 -39.98
CA ARG A 191 6.66 -2.94 -39.13
C ARG A 191 7.24 -4.34 -39.04
N LYS A 192 7.14 -4.95 -37.86
CA LYS A 192 7.54 -6.34 -37.61
C LYS A 192 6.71 -6.97 -36.51
N THR A 193 6.14 -8.13 -36.79
CA THR A 193 5.57 -8.99 -35.76
C THR A 193 6.68 -9.78 -35.07
N ILE A 194 6.77 -9.66 -33.74
CA ILE A 194 7.67 -10.41 -32.87
C ILE A 194 6.81 -11.08 -31.79
N GLY A 195 6.56 -12.38 -31.95
CA GLY A 195 5.67 -13.12 -31.05
C GLY A 195 4.26 -12.52 -31.01
N ASP A 196 3.79 -12.17 -29.82
CA ASP A 196 2.46 -11.61 -29.56
C ASP A 196 2.42 -10.06 -29.70
N PHE A 197 3.36 -9.47 -30.45
CA PHE A 197 3.48 -8.01 -30.59
C PHE A 197 3.70 -7.61 -32.04
N GLU A 198 3.01 -6.56 -32.47
CA GLU A 198 3.25 -5.89 -33.74
C GLU A 198 3.98 -4.57 -33.47
N ILE A 199 5.27 -4.52 -33.79
CA ILE A 199 6.12 -3.36 -33.53
C ILE A 199 6.20 -2.52 -34.79
N ILE A 200 5.81 -1.26 -34.65
CA ILE A 200 5.83 -0.22 -35.68
C ILE A 200 6.83 0.85 -35.22
N TRP A 201 7.77 1.25 -36.07
CA TRP A 201 8.77 2.25 -35.70
C TRP A 201 9.10 3.18 -36.85
N ASP A 202 9.44 4.42 -36.52
CA ASP A 202 9.99 5.36 -37.49
C ASP A 202 11.42 4.91 -37.86
N ALA A 203 11.61 4.49 -39.12
CA ALA A 203 12.88 3.96 -39.57
C ALA A 203 14.00 5.01 -39.50
N ASP A 204 13.67 6.29 -39.68
CA ASP A 204 14.63 7.37 -39.62
C ASP A 204 15.09 7.62 -38.19
N VAL A 205 14.22 7.60 -37.17
CA VAL A 205 14.66 7.88 -35.78
C VAL A 205 15.55 6.78 -35.20
N ILE A 206 15.39 5.54 -35.64
CA ILE A 206 16.20 4.38 -35.21
C ILE A 206 17.54 4.30 -35.96
N LYS A 207 17.59 4.81 -37.20
CA LYS A 207 18.79 4.71 -38.04
C LYS A 207 19.86 5.72 -37.62
N MET A 208 20.87 5.23 -36.94
CA MET A 208 22.04 6.04 -36.57
C MET A 208 22.90 6.43 -37.79
N PRO A 209 23.39 7.68 -37.86
CA PRO A 209 24.36 8.07 -38.86
C PRO A 209 25.68 7.31 -38.62
N LYS A 210 26.25 6.74 -39.70
CA LYS A 210 27.52 5.98 -39.64
C LYS A 210 28.69 6.77 -39.05
N ARG A 211 28.64 8.10 -39.17
CA ARG A 211 29.59 9.03 -38.57
C ARG A 211 28.83 10.29 -38.16
N VAL A 212 28.95 10.65 -36.89
CA VAL A 212 28.42 11.92 -36.37
C VAL A 212 29.47 12.99 -36.63
N THR A 213 29.21 13.89 -37.56
CA THR A 213 30.08 15.05 -37.84
C THR A 213 29.51 16.36 -37.31
N ASP A 214 28.21 16.38 -37.02
CA ASP A 214 27.48 17.51 -36.44
C ASP A 214 26.49 16.98 -35.40
N PRO A 215 26.50 17.48 -34.14
CA PRO A 215 25.51 17.11 -33.12
C PRO A 215 24.06 17.29 -33.54
N SER A 216 23.76 18.18 -34.50
CA SER A 216 22.39 18.34 -35.03
C SER A 216 21.85 17.07 -35.70
N GLN A 217 22.73 16.20 -36.22
CA GLN A 217 22.36 14.91 -36.84
C GLN A 217 21.78 13.90 -35.84
N LEU A 218 21.99 14.16 -34.55
CA LEU A 218 21.47 13.36 -33.44
C LEU A 218 20.11 13.85 -32.95
N LYS A 219 19.68 15.05 -33.36
CA LYS A 219 18.40 15.62 -32.95
C LYS A 219 17.26 14.75 -33.49
N GLY A 220 16.41 14.25 -32.59
CA GLY A 220 15.28 13.37 -32.94
C GLY A 220 15.69 11.93 -33.28
N LYS A 221 16.90 11.50 -32.91
CA LYS A 221 17.30 10.08 -32.99
C LYS A 221 17.14 9.40 -31.64
N ILE A 222 16.83 8.10 -31.65
CA ILE A 222 16.78 7.26 -30.45
C ILE A 222 18.12 6.57 -30.27
N PHE A 223 18.76 6.80 -29.12
CA PHE A 223 19.99 6.13 -28.74
C PHE A 223 19.64 4.91 -27.92
N TYR A 224 20.04 3.73 -28.37
CA TYR A 224 19.85 2.49 -27.60
C TYR A 224 21.12 1.66 -27.65
N ASP A 225 21.72 1.43 -26.48
CA ASP A 225 22.87 0.55 -26.33
C ASP A 225 22.42 -0.80 -25.78
N SER A 226 22.35 -1.83 -26.63
CA SER A 226 21.96 -3.16 -26.20
C SER A 226 23.07 -3.84 -25.39
N SER A 227 22.71 -4.46 -24.26
CA SER A 227 23.62 -5.34 -23.52
C SER A 227 23.77 -6.74 -24.14
N GLY A 228 22.99 -7.06 -25.19
CA GLY A 228 22.88 -8.40 -25.76
C GLY A 228 22.19 -9.42 -24.84
N ASP A 229 21.62 -8.98 -23.71
CA ASP A 229 21.01 -9.88 -22.72
C ASP A 229 19.61 -10.39 -23.10
N PHE A 230 19.03 -9.88 -24.21
CA PHE A 230 17.74 -10.34 -24.76
C PHE A 230 17.68 -11.87 -24.92
N THR A 231 18.82 -12.50 -25.24
CA THR A 231 18.95 -13.96 -25.39
C THR A 231 18.50 -14.74 -24.15
N ARG A 232 18.60 -14.15 -22.95
CA ARG A 232 18.17 -14.74 -21.68
C ARG A 232 16.64 -14.82 -21.55
N TYR A 233 15.91 -14.05 -22.35
CA TYR A 233 14.45 -13.88 -22.25
C TYR A 233 13.69 -14.45 -23.45
N LEU A 234 14.43 -15.00 -24.43
CA LEU A 234 13.86 -15.76 -25.55
C LEU A 234 13.02 -16.93 -25.04
N LYS A 235 11.95 -17.26 -25.77
CA LYS A 235 11.19 -18.47 -25.48
C LYS A 235 12.08 -19.67 -25.79
N LYS A 236 11.92 -20.76 -25.04
CA LYS A 236 12.63 -22.01 -25.32
C LYS A 236 12.33 -22.45 -26.76
N GLY A 237 13.37 -22.55 -27.58
CA GLY A 237 13.28 -22.91 -29.00
C GLY A 237 13.43 -21.73 -29.96
N ASP A 238 13.36 -20.49 -29.48
CA ASP A 238 13.67 -19.32 -30.31
C ASP A 238 15.19 -19.15 -30.43
N GLU A 239 15.69 -18.98 -31.66
CA GLU A 239 17.11 -18.76 -31.91
C GLU A 239 17.42 -17.26 -32.05
N PRO A 240 18.51 -16.75 -31.45
CA PRO A 240 18.91 -15.34 -31.59
C PRO A 240 19.08 -14.89 -33.05
N GLY A 241 19.47 -15.82 -33.94
CA GLY A 241 19.64 -15.57 -35.37
C GLY A 241 18.36 -15.08 -36.07
N ASN A 242 17.18 -15.43 -35.56
CA ASN A 242 15.89 -14.99 -36.12
C ASN A 242 15.66 -13.47 -36.02
N TYR A 243 16.44 -12.80 -35.16
CA TYR A 243 16.31 -11.36 -34.91
C TYR A 243 17.54 -10.56 -35.29
N ALA A 244 18.57 -11.21 -35.86
CA ALA A 244 19.86 -10.58 -36.14
C ALA A 244 19.80 -9.43 -37.18
N SER A 245 18.76 -9.39 -38.01
CA SER A 245 18.55 -8.34 -39.01
C SER A 245 17.77 -7.13 -38.50
N LEU A 246 17.23 -7.18 -37.27
CA LEU A 246 16.45 -6.10 -36.69
C LEU A 246 17.35 -5.09 -35.98
N PRO A 247 16.98 -3.80 -35.94
CA PRO A 247 17.65 -2.85 -35.06
C PRO A 247 17.57 -3.31 -33.59
N ASP A 248 18.62 -3.04 -32.82
CA ASP A 248 18.78 -3.57 -31.46
C ASP A 248 17.59 -3.25 -30.54
N MET A 249 17.10 -2.01 -30.57
CA MET A 249 15.94 -1.60 -29.76
C MET A 249 14.67 -2.37 -30.12
N ILE A 250 14.42 -2.58 -31.42
CA ILE A 250 13.22 -3.27 -31.92
C ILE A 250 13.26 -4.74 -31.51
N ARG A 251 14.41 -5.40 -31.68
CA ARG A 251 14.65 -6.77 -31.23
C ARG A 251 14.41 -6.89 -29.72
N ASP A 252 15.10 -6.07 -28.95
CA ASP A 252 15.12 -6.18 -27.49
C ASP A 252 13.73 -5.85 -26.92
N ALA A 253 13.04 -4.81 -27.41
CA ALA A 253 11.66 -4.49 -27.03
C ALA A 253 10.71 -5.66 -27.27
N GLY A 254 10.73 -6.25 -28.47
CA GLY A 254 9.87 -7.40 -28.79
C GLY A 254 10.12 -8.60 -27.88
N VAL A 255 11.40 -8.91 -27.61
CA VAL A 255 11.75 -10.03 -26.73
C VAL A 255 11.35 -9.76 -25.28
N TYR A 256 11.56 -8.54 -24.77
CA TYR A 256 11.20 -8.18 -23.41
C TYR A 256 9.68 -8.18 -23.20
N LEU A 257 8.91 -7.64 -24.15
CA LEU A 257 7.46 -7.64 -24.13
C LEU A 257 6.88 -9.06 -24.11
N ASN A 258 7.38 -9.95 -24.97
CA ASN A 258 6.97 -11.36 -24.97
C ASN A 258 7.31 -12.07 -23.65
N TYR A 259 8.45 -11.75 -23.03
CA TYR A 259 8.79 -12.31 -21.72
C TYR A 259 7.84 -11.82 -20.63
N ALA A 260 7.58 -10.51 -20.56
CA ALA A 260 6.67 -9.93 -19.58
C ALA A 260 5.23 -10.44 -19.75
N LEU A 261 4.74 -10.53 -20.99
CA LEU A 261 3.41 -11.08 -21.31
C LEU A 261 3.25 -12.51 -20.78
N ARG A 262 4.24 -13.38 -21.00
CA ARG A 262 4.23 -14.74 -20.46
C ARG A 262 4.17 -14.74 -18.93
N LYS A 263 4.94 -13.88 -18.27
CA LYS A 263 4.91 -13.78 -16.80
C LYS A 263 3.57 -13.30 -16.25
N TYR A 264 2.93 -12.33 -16.91
CA TYR A 264 1.58 -11.90 -16.52
C TYR A 264 0.55 -13.01 -16.78
N LYS A 265 0.65 -13.71 -17.91
CA LYS A 265 -0.20 -14.86 -18.24
C LYS A 265 -0.02 -16.02 -17.26
N ASP A 266 1.21 -16.35 -16.86
CA ASP A 266 1.54 -17.41 -15.89
C ASP A 266 1.02 -17.07 -14.48
N ALA A 267 1.04 -15.78 -14.11
CA ALA A 267 0.39 -15.29 -12.90
C ALA A 267 -1.16 -15.32 -13.00
N GLY A 268 -1.70 -15.65 -14.18
CA GLY A 268 -3.10 -15.85 -14.50
C GLY A 268 -3.91 -14.57 -14.70
N PHE A 269 -3.24 -13.46 -15.05
CA PHE A 269 -3.94 -12.27 -15.53
C PHE A 269 -4.67 -12.57 -16.85
N LYS A 270 -5.81 -11.90 -17.10
CA LYS A 270 -6.32 -11.69 -18.46
C LYS A 270 -5.31 -10.86 -19.22
N VAL A 271 -4.94 -11.32 -20.41
CA VAL A 271 -3.97 -10.66 -21.28
C VAL A 271 -4.60 -10.51 -22.65
N PRO A 272 -4.22 -9.48 -23.44
CA PRO A 272 -4.75 -9.28 -24.78
C PRO A 272 -4.51 -10.51 -25.69
N GLU A 273 -5.48 -10.84 -26.54
CA GLU A 273 -5.48 -12.07 -27.36
C GLU A 273 -4.77 -11.93 -28.72
N GLY A 274 -4.56 -10.70 -29.21
CA GLY A 274 -3.96 -10.42 -30.52
C GLY A 274 -2.57 -9.80 -30.42
N PRO A 275 -1.85 -9.62 -31.54
CA PRO A 275 -0.60 -8.91 -31.48
C PRO A 275 -0.87 -7.50 -30.95
N VAL A 276 -0.31 -7.19 -29.78
CA VAL A 276 -0.43 -5.86 -29.18
C VAL A 276 0.41 -4.90 -30.00
N THR A 277 -0.20 -3.79 -30.43
CA THR A 277 0.52 -2.77 -31.21
C THR A 277 1.51 -2.03 -30.31
N VAL A 278 2.76 -1.96 -30.77
CA VAL A 278 3.85 -1.24 -30.12
C VAL A 278 4.35 -0.17 -31.08
N VAL A 279 4.35 1.09 -30.67
CA VAL A 279 4.84 2.20 -31.48
C VAL A 279 6.13 2.74 -30.88
N ILE A 280 7.18 2.83 -31.70
CA ILE A 280 8.49 3.36 -31.31
C ILE A 280 8.82 4.61 -32.13
N GLU A 281 8.70 5.77 -31.49
CA GLU A 281 8.87 7.09 -32.13
C GLU A 281 9.38 8.16 -31.14
N THR A 282 9.83 9.31 -31.66
CA THR A 282 10.28 10.45 -30.84
C THR A 282 9.23 11.55 -30.69
N SER A 283 8.10 11.45 -31.39
CA SER A 283 7.03 12.47 -31.45
C SER A 283 6.00 12.35 -30.34
N LEU A 284 6.28 11.62 -29.25
CA LEU A 284 5.31 11.47 -28.18
C LEU A 284 5.00 12.82 -27.53
N SER A 285 3.76 13.29 -27.71
CA SER A 285 3.25 14.48 -27.03
C SER A 285 2.60 14.08 -25.70
N SER A 286 2.30 15.06 -24.83
CA SER A 286 1.53 14.80 -23.60
C SER A 286 0.12 14.23 -23.88
N GLU A 287 -0.41 14.38 -25.10
CA GLU A 287 -1.69 13.80 -25.52
C GLU A 287 -1.60 12.28 -25.70
N ASN A 288 -0.40 11.73 -25.97
CA ASN A 288 -0.13 10.29 -26.14
C ASN A 288 -0.13 9.53 -24.80
N SER A 289 -0.17 10.23 -23.66
CA SER A 289 -0.28 9.61 -22.33
C SER A 289 -1.57 8.82 -22.11
N ARG A 290 -2.53 8.95 -23.03
CA ARG A 290 -3.81 8.24 -23.04
C ARG A 290 -3.80 6.99 -23.92
N ASP A 291 -2.73 6.78 -24.67
CA ASP A 291 -2.55 5.63 -25.56
C ASP A 291 -2.51 4.30 -24.78
N LYS A 292 -2.13 4.35 -23.50
CA LYS A 292 -2.22 3.22 -22.56
C LYS A 292 -3.63 2.66 -22.40
N ALA A 293 -4.65 3.52 -22.51
CA ALA A 293 -6.06 3.12 -22.44
C ALA A 293 -6.54 2.47 -23.75
N LEU A 294 -5.70 2.52 -24.80
CA LEU A 294 -5.99 2.03 -26.15
C LEU A 294 -5.42 0.64 -26.40
N GLY A 295 -4.70 0.10 -25.43
CA GLY A 295 -3.90 -1.10 -25.61
C GLY A 295 -2.74 -0.91 -26.57
N VAL A 296 -2.34 0.33 -26.89
CA VAL A 296 -1.15 0.63 -27.69
C VAL A 296 0.00 0.93 -26.75
N ILE A 297 1.12 0.23 -26.94
CA ILE A 297 2.34 0.42 -26.15
C ILE A 297 3.22 1.43 -26.86
N HIS A 298 3.51 2.56 -26.21
CA HIS A 298 4.46 3.53 -26.74
C HIS A 298 5.81 3.40 -26.05
N LEU A 299 6.88 3.22 -26.83
CA LEU A 299 8.25 3.22 -26.31
C LEU A 299 9.02 4.34 -26.99
N ALA A 300 9.69 5.18 -26.20
CA ALA A 300 10.48 6.29 -26.70
C ALA A 300 11.96 6.14 -26.29
N ASN A 301 12.63 7.26 -26.07
CA ASN A 301 14.08 7.41 -25.99
C ASN A 301 14.69 6.76 -24.72
N TYR A 302 14.64 5.44 -24.63
CA TYR A 302 15.28 4.64 -23.59
C TYR A 302 16.71 4.32 -24.00
N ASN A 303 17.68 4.76 -23.21
CA ASN A 303 19.09 4.72 -23.60
C ASN A 303 19.76 3.36 -23.36
N GLY A 304 19.08 2.45 -22.65
CA GLY A 304 19.65 1.15 -22.33
C GLY A 304 18.62 0.08 -21.95
N PRO A 305 19.06 -1.17 -21.78
CA PRO A 305 18.20 -2.34 -21.65
C PRO A 305 17.40 -2.36 -20.35
N VAL A 306 17.93 -1.80 -19.26
CA VAL A 306 17.21 -1.72 -17.98
C VAL A 306 15.99 -0.81 -18.10
N GLN A 307 16.17 0.40 -18.66
CA GLN A 307 15.07 1.34 -18.89
C GLN A 307 14.03 0.74 -19.85
N LEU A 308 14.47 0.17 -20.98
CA LEU A 308 13.57 -0.43 -21.96
C LEU A 308 12.77 -1.60 -21.37
N LYS A 309 13.38 -2.46 -20.55
CA LYS A 309 12.69 -3.55 -19.85
C LYS A 309 11.60 -3.02 -18.94
N LEU A 310 11.95 -2.10 -18.04
CA LEU A 310 11.02 -1.55 -17.06
C LEU A 310 9.84 -0.86 -17.76
N ALA A 311 10.13 0.00 -18.74
CA ALA A 311 9.11 0.69 -19.52
C ALA A 311 8.22 -0.27 -20.32
N ALA A 312 8.82 -1.20 -21.08
CA ALA A 312 8.05 -2.18 -21.87
C ALA A 312 7.11 -3.01 -20.99
N ALA A 313 7.56 -3.44 -19.81
CA ALA A 313 6.72 -4.21 -18.90
C ALA A 313 5.66 -3.36 -18.18
N HIS A 314 5.95 -2.09 -17.88
CA HIS A 314 5.01 -1.10 -17.33
C HIS A 314 3.87 -0.84 -18.33
N GLU A 315 4.21 -0.43 -19.54
CA GLU A 315 3.24 -0.11 -20.59
C GLU A 315 2.42 -1.34 -21.02
N LEU A 316 3.05 -2.52 -21.09
CA LEU A 316 2.32 -3.77 -21.31
C LEU A 316 1.31 -4.04 -20.18
N PHE A 317 1.65 -3.70 -18.93
CA PHE A 317 0.72 -3.94 -17.83
C PHE A 317 -0.52 -3.04 -17.94
N HIS A 318 -0.43 -1.86 -18.55
CA HIS A 318 -1.61 -1.07 -18.89
C HIS A 318 -2.52 -1.80 -19.88
N ALA A 319 -1.98 -2.45 -20.91
CA ALA A 319 -2.78 -3.29 -21.80
C ALA A 319 -3.45 -4.45 -21.04
N VAL A 320 -2.76 -5.07 -20.07
CA VAL A 320 -3.32 -6.07 -19.17
C VAL A 320 -4.46 -5.51 -18.29
N GLN A 321 -4.34 -4.28 -17.80
CA GLN A 321 -5.39 -3.62 -17.00
C GLN A 321 -6.64 -3.36 -17.85
N ASN A 322 -6.46 -2.99 -19.13
CA ASN A 322 -7.56 -2.69 -20.05
C ASN A 322 -8.50 -3.91 -20.25
N GLU A 323 -7.96 -5.13 -20.21
CA GLU A 323 -8.73 -6.40 -20.26
C GLU A 323 -9.74 -6.58 -19.11
N TYR A 324 -9.65 -5.77 -18.05
CA TYR A 324 -10.57 -5.80 -16.91
C TYR A 324 -11.49 -4.59 -16.83
N LEU A 325 -11.07 -3.44 -17.35
CA LEU A 325 -11.80 -2.19 -17.17
C LEU A 325 -12.77 -1.92 -18.33
N TRP A 326 -12.54 -2.51 -19.52
CA TRP A 326 -13.41 -2.48 -20.71
C TRP A 326 -13.90 -1.10 -21.17
N ASN A 327 -13.49 -0.02 -20.51
CA ASN A 327 -13.70 1.37 -20.90
C ASN A 327 -12.61 2.27 -20.34
N ILE A 328 -12.36 3.35 -21.07
CA ILE A 328 -11.24 4.28 -20.88
C ILE A 328 -11.50 5.22 -19.69
N GLY A 329 -12.77 5.39 -19.33
CA GLY A 329 -13.17 6.02 -18.08
C GLY A 329 -12.53 5.31 -16.89
N GLY A 330 -12.59 3.97 -16.83
CA GLY A 330 -12.00 3.19 -15.75
C GLY A 330 -10.52 3.49 -15.55
N MET A 331 -9.69 3.42 -16.59
CA MET A 331 -8.25 3.68 -16.43
C MET A 331 -7.92 5.14 -16.11
N THR A 332 -8.68 6.08 -16.68
CA THR A 332 -8.47 7.52 -16.44
C THR A 332 -8.85 7.92 -15.02
N PHE A 333 -9.99 7.45 -14.51
CA PHE A 333 -10.46 7.76 -13.16
C PHE A 333 -9.66 7.02 -12.07
N LEU A 334 -9.06 5.89 -12.42
CA LEU A 334 -8.20 5.10 -11.55
C LEU A 334 -6.70 5.43 -11.72
N GLY A 335 -6.37 6.62 -12.23
CA GLY A 335 -5.03 6.99 -12.69
C GLY A 335 -3.90 6.55 -11.77
N TRP A 336 -3.88 7.03 -10.51
CA TRP A 336 -2.81 6.68 -9.58
C TRP A 336 -2.66 5.17 -9.34
N TRP A 337 -3.78 4.45 -9.32
CA TRP A 337 -3.81 3.01 -9.06
C TRP A 337 -3.33 2.22 -10.27
N CYS A 338 -3.70 2.65 -11.47
CA CYS A 338 -3.22 2.05 -12.72
C CYS A 338 -1.70 2.24 -12.84
N GLU A 339 -1.19 3.45 -12.62
CA GLU A 339 0.26 3.71 -12.66
C GLU A 339 1.02 2.95 -11.58
N ALA A 340 0.57 3.01 -10.32
CA ALA A 340 1.25 2.35 -9.21
C ALA A 340 1.35 0.83 -9.43
N THR A 341 0.30 0.20 -9.96
CA THR A 341 0.30 -1.24 -10.22
C THR A 341 1.08 -1.62 -11.49
N ALA A 342 1.12 -0.76 -12.50
CA ALA A 342 1.96 -0.94 -13.69
C ALA A 342 3.45 -0.82 -13.34
N GLU A 343 3.85 0.21 -12.58
CA GLU A 343 5.23 0.42 -12.14
C GLU A 343 5.68 -0.73 -11.22
N TYR A 344 4.79 -1.20 -10.34
CA TYR A 344 5.02 -2.39 -9.54
C TYR A 344 5.23 -3.63 -10.42
N ALA A 345 4.28 -3.95 -11.30
CA ALA A 345 4.34 -5.15 -12.15
C ALA A 345 5.58 -5.15 -13.04
N GLY A 346 5.86 -3.99 -13.67
CA GLY A 346 7.02 -3.77 -14.52
C GLY A 346 8.33 -3.97 -13.77
N SER A 347 8.44 -3.54 -12.53
CA SER A 347 9.63 -3.80 -11.71
C SER A 347 9.76 -5.28 -11.32
N ILE A 348 8.67 -5.90 -10.86
CA ILE A 348 8.72 -7.25 -10.27
C ILE A 348 8.95 -8.31 -11.36
N VAL A 349 8.43 -8.13 -12.57
CA VAL A 349 8.60 -9.11 -13.65
C VAL A 349 10.07 -9.32 -14.03
N TRP A 350 10.91 -8.29 -13.83
CA TRP A 350 12.36 -8.33 -14.05
C TRP A 350 13.16 -8.76 -12.83
N GLY A 351 12.49 -9.19 -11.76
CA GLY A 351 13.15 -9.72 -10.57
C GLY A 351 13.65 -8.65 -9.61
N HIS A 352 13.16 -7.41 -9.69
CA HIS A 352 13.46 -6.42 -8.67
C HIS A 352 12.81 -6.82 -7.33
N ASP A 353 13.55 -6.66 -6.24
CA ASP A 353 13.01 -6.95 -4.90
C ASP A 353 11.93 -5.95 -4.48
N ARG A 354 11.85 -4.79 -5.14
CA ARG A 354 10.94 -3.66 -4.87
C ARG A 354 10.71 -2.86 -6.16
N PRO A 355 9.77 -1.91 -6.21
CA PRO A 355 9.64 -0.99 -7.34
C PRO A 355 10.94 -0.27 -7.66
N ALA A 356 11.26 -0.14 -8.95
CA ALA A 356 12.52 0.42 -9.43
C ALA A 356 12.61 1.92 -9.16
N ARG A 357 11.53 2.68 -9.41
CA ARG A 357 11.46 4.11 -9.07
C ARG A 357 11.54 4.29 -7.56
N ARG A 358 12.40 5.21 -7.10
CA ARG A 358 12.52 5.52 -5.66
C ARG A 358 11.50 6.59 -5.28
N PRO A 359 10.87 6.51 -4.08
CA PRO A 359 10.03 7.60 -3.61
C PRO A 359 10.87 8.83 -3.28
N ALA A 360 10.38 10.02 -3.63
CA ALA A 360 10.95 11.29 -3.20
C ALA A 360 10.91 11.45 -1.67
N PHE A 361 11.78 12.30 -1.12
CA PHE A 361 11.82 12.58 0.32
C PHE A 361 10.48 13.10 0.87
N LYS A 362 9.71 13.78 0.02
CA LYS A 362 8.40 14.34 0.36
C LYS A 362 7.23 13.49 -0.12
N TYR A 363 7.44 12.20 -0.46
CA TYR A 363 6.39 11.27 -0.90
C TYR A 363 5.09 11.41 -0.10
N PHE A 364 5.16 11.32 1.23
CA PHE A 364 3.98 11.40 2.11
C PHE A 364 3.35 12.79 2.28
N SER A 365 3.96 13.84 1.70
CA SER A 365 3.34 15.16 1.66
C SER A 365 2.18 15.21 0.68
N GLU A 366 2.17 14.34 -0.32
CA GLU A 366 1.06 14.15 -1.24
C GLU A 366 0.11 13.04 -0.77
N ALA A 367 -1.17 13.17 -1.17
CA ALA A 367 -2.16 12.15 -0.90
C ALA A 367 -1.82 10.90 -1.69
N LEU A 368 -2.04 9.71 -1.12
CA LEU A 368 -1.81 8.43 -1.80
C LEU A 368 -2.43 8.37 -3.21
N THR A 369 -3.56 9.05 -3.41
CA THR A 369 -4.29 9.10 -4.68
C THR A 369 -3.84 10.23 -5.62
N SER A 370 -2.78 10.95 -5.28
CA SER A 370 -2.30 12.09 -6.06
C SER A 370 -1.61 11.63 -7.35
N THR A 371 -1.89 12.34 -8.43
CA THR A 371 -1.24 12.19 -9.73
C THR A 371 -0.16 13.25 -9.97
N ALA A 372 0.13 14.08 -8.97
CA ALA A 372 1.11 15.16 -9.09
C ALA A 372 2.55 14.64 -9.01
N HIS A 373 3.45 15.24 -9.78
CA HIS A 373 4.91 15.05 -9.67
C HIS A 373 5.37 13.59 -9.63
N GLU A 374 4.78 12.72 -10.46
CA GLU A 374 5.09 11.29 -10.51
C GLU A 374 4.72 10.48 -9.25
N HIS A 375 3.97 11.06 -8.30
CA HIS A 375 3.58 10.40 -7.05
C HIS A 375 2.81 9.09 -7.24
N GLU A 376 2.05 9.01 -8.33
CA GLU A 376 1.35 7.81 -8.77
C GLU A 376 2.29 6.61 -9.02
N TYR A 377 3.45 6.84 -9.63
CA TYR A 377 4.46 5.80 -9.84
C TYR A 377 5.17 5.46 -8.52
N GLU A 378 5.51 6.47 -7.71
CA GLU A 378 6.12 6.26 -6.39
C GLU A 378 5.21 5.44 -5.46
N SER A 379 3.89 5.53 -5.65
CA SER A 379 2.89 4.75 -4.91
C SER A 379 2.93 3.25 -5.23
N ALA A 380 3.72 2.81 -6.21
CA ALA A 380 4.09 1.39 -6.36
C ALA A 380 4.71 0.81 -5.08
N HIS A 381 5.35 1.62 -4.22
CA HIS A 381 5.87 1.14 -2.93
C HIS A 381 4.76 0.83 -1.92
N PHE A 382 3.61 1.49 -2.01
CA PHE A 382 2.42 1.11 -1.24
C PHE A 382 1.84 -0.22 -1.72
N ILE A 383 1.82 -0.43 -3.05
CA ILE A 383 1.46 -1.73 -3.64
C ILE A 383 2.38 -2.82 -3.11
N ASP A 384 3.69 -2.57 -3.14
CA ASP A 384 4.68 -3.53 -2.66
C ASP A 384 4.49 -3.86 -1.18
N PHE A 385 4.24 -2.86 -0.34
CA PHE A 385 3.94 -3.08 1.07
C PHE A 385 2.74 -4.02 1.27
N ILE A 386 1.66 -3.82 0.51
CA ILE A 386 0.48 -4.70 0.57
C ILE A 386 0.83 -6.11 0.07
N ILE A 387 1.51 -6.23 -1.07
CA ILE A 387 1.82 -7.54 -1.67
C ILE A 387 2.83 -8.33 -0.82
N GLY A 388 3.78 -7.63 -0.19
CA GLY A 388 4.87 -8.19 0.59
C GLY A 388 5.94 -8.88 -0.26
N SER A 389 7.05 -9.20 0.40
CA SER A 389 8.22 -9.81 -0.24
C SER A 389 7.98 -11.23 -0.77
N GLY A 390 8.88 -11.70 -1.63
CA GLY A 390 8.86 -13.06 -2.17
C GLY A 390 9.42 -13.15 -3.58
N GLN A 391 9.33 -14.34 -4.15
CA GLN A 391 9.69 -14.59 -5.54
C GLN A 391 8.73 -13.89 -6.51
N VAL A 392 9.18 -13.70 -7.77
CA VAL A 392 8.43 -13.00 -8.84
C VAL A 392 7.03 -13.56 -9.03
N ASP A 393 6.89 -14.84 -9.35
CA ASP A 393 5.59 -15.42 -9.73
C ASP A 393 4.55 -15.36 -8.58
N PRO A 394 4.89 -15.68 -7.31
CA PRO A 394 3.97 -15.46 -6.18
C PRO A 394 3.56 -13.99 -5.99
N ARG A 395 4.47 -13.03 -6.22
CA ARG A 395 4.16 -11.59 -6.08
C ARG A 395 3.21 -11.13 -7.17
N LEU A 396 3.45 -11.49 -8.43
CA LEU A 396 2.52 -11.20 -9.53
C LEU A 396 1.15 -11.87 -9.31
N THR A 397 1.11 -13.10 -8.79
CA THR A 397 -0.14 -13.77 -8.43
C THR A 397 -0.91 -13.01 -7.33
N ARG A 398 -0.20 -12.49 -6.31
CA ARG A 398 -0.83 -11.67 -5.26
C ARG A 398 -1.28 -10.31 -5.80
N LEU A 399 -0.52 -9.69 -6.69
CA LEU A 399 -0.92 -8.48 -7.41
C LEU A 399 -2.22 -8.71 -8.17
N ARG A 400 -2.34 -9.83 -8.91
CA ARG A 400 -3.59 -10.19 -9.59
C ARG A 400 -4.76 -10.28 -8.63
N LYS A 401 -4.57 -10.97 -7.50
CA LYS A 401 -5.63 -11.12 -6.49
C LYS A 401 -6.05 -9.75 -5.93
N LEU A 402 -5.10 -8.87 -5.65
CA LEU A 402 -5.37 -7.50 -5.22
C LEU A 402 -6.14 -6.71 -6.29
N TRP A 403 -5.71 -6.77 -7.55
CA TRP A 403 -6.36 -6.12 -8.67
C TRP A 403 -7.80 -6.60 -8.87
N VAL A 404 -8.00 -7.90 -9.14
CA VAL A 404 -9.31 -8.49 -9.43
C VAL A 404 -10.24 -8.39 -8.21
N GLY A 405 -9.70 -8.62 -7.02
CA GLY A 405 -10.47 -8.52 -5.78
C GLY A 405 -10.96 -7.11 -5.50
N THR A 406 -10.13 -6.10 -5.76
CA THR A 406 -10.51 -4.68 -5.65
C THR A 406 -11.58 -4.31 -6.67
N LEU A 407 -11.41 -4.69 -7.94
CA LEU A 407 -12.39 -4.42 -9.00
C LEU A 407 -13.74 -5.12 -8.74
N ALA A 408 -13.74 -6.32 -8.17
CA ALA A 408 -14.97 -7.02 -7.78
C ALA A 408 -15.77 -6.28 -6.68
N GLN A 409 -15.13 -5.39 -5.92
CA GLN A 409 -15.78 -4.54 -4.91
C GLN A 409 -16.17 -3.16 -5.45
N HIS A 410 -15.77 -2.82 -6.68
CA HIS A 410 -15.87 -1.49 -7.27
C HIS A 410 -17.25 -1.24 -7.91
N GLY A 411 -18.34 -1.52 -7.18
CA GLY A 411 -19.71 -1.23 -7.65
C GLY A 411 -19.84 0.20 -8.21
N ILE A 412 -20.72 0.39 -9.20
CA ILE A 412 -20.83 1.55 -10.12
C ILE A 412 -20.89 2.94 -9.43
N THR A 413 -21.11 3.02 -8.11
CA THR A 413 -21.51 4.25 -7.42
C THR A 413 -20.38 5.26 -7.14
N ASP A 414 -19.10 4.92 -7.27
CA ASP A 414 -18.01 5.91 -7.20
C ASP A 414 -16.77 5.45 -7.98
N VAL A 415 -16.78 5.69 -9.29
CA VAL A 415 -15.68 5.31 -10.20
C VAL A 415 -14.36 6.03 -9.93
N THR A 416 -14.35 7.03 -9.03
CA THR A 416 -13.18 7.87 -8.77
C THR A 416 -12.40 7.48 -7.52
N ASN A 417 -12.97 6.63 -6.66
CA ASN A 417 -12.35 6.27 -5.39
C ASN A 417 -12.10 4.77 -5.21
N ILE A 418 -10.98 4.30 -5.78
CA ILE A 418 -10.53 2.91 -5.67
C ILE A 418 -10.11 2.48 -4.26
N THR A 419 -9.84 3.43 -3.36
CA THR A 419 -9.36 3.10 -2.00
C THR A 419 -10.44 2.40 -1.18
N TYR A 420 -11.72 2.73 -1.40
CA TYR A 420 -12.83 2.10 -0.70
C TYR A 420 -13.03 0.63 -1.14
N PRO A 421 -13.16 0.31 -2.44
CA PRO A 421 -13.18 -1.08 -2.92
C PRO A 421 -11.95 -1.89 -2.52
N MET A 422 -10.76 -1.28 -2.55
CA MET A 422 -9.53 -1.94 -2.10
C MET A 422 -9.59 -2.26 -0.61
N SER A 423 -10.11 -1.34 0.21
CA SER A 423 -10.32 -1.59 1.63
C SER A 423 -11.30 -2.74 1.87
N GLY A 424 -12.40 -2.79 1.11
CA GLY A 424 -13.36 -3.90 1.15
C GLY A 424 -12.71 -5.24 0.81
N TYR A 425 -11.91 -5.29 -0.25
CA TYR A 425 -11.19 -6.50 -0.62
C TYR A 425 -10.17 -6.92 0.44
N LEU A 426 -9.35 -6.01 0.94
CA LEU A 426 -8.37 -6.31 2.00
C LEU A 426 -9.05 -6.90 3.24
N MET A 427 -10.17 -6.32 3.66
CA MET A 427 -10.98 -6.84 4.77
C MET A 427 -11.56 -8.23 4.48
N SER A 428 -11.98 -8.49 3.23
CA SER A 428 -12.52 -9.80 2.83
C SER A 428 -11.49 -10.94 2.93
N ILE A 429 -10.19 -10.62 2.84
CA ILE A 429 -9.09 -11.59 2.98
C ILE A 429 -8.44 -11.54 4.38
N ASN A 430 -9.18 -11.09 5.40
CA ASN A 430 -8.74 -10.95 6.79
C ASN A 430 -7.49 -10.08 6.96
N ARG A 431 -7.34 -9.04 6.14
CA ARG A 431 -6.36 -7.97 6.35
C ARG A 431 -7.07 -6.70 6.81
N ASP A 432 -6.31 -5.80 7.40
CA ASP A 432 -6.85 -4.48 7.69
C ASP A 432 -7.10 -3.69 6.40
N GLY A 433 -8.06 -2.77 6.43
CA GLY A 433 -8.37 -1.87 5.31
C GLY A 433 -7.23 -0.91 4.95
N VAL A 434 -7.42 -0.16 3.85
CA VAL A 434 -6.40 0.72 3.25
C VAL A 434 -5.76 1.67 4.26
N ASN A 435 -6.55 2.29 5.14
CA ASN A 435 -6.03 3.22 6.15
C ASN A 435 -5.01 2.56 7.10
N SER A 436 -5.24 1.31 7.50
CA SER A 436 -4.28 0.59 8.36
C SER A 436 -3.04 0.19 7.57
N GLN A 437 -3.22 -0.30 6.33
CA GLN A 437 -2.09 -0.62 5.44
C GLN A 437 -1.23 0.61 5.19
N PHE A 438 -1.83 1.79 4.98
CA PHE A 438 -1.09 3.03 4.75
C PHE A 438 -0.26 3.42 5.97
N ARG A 439 -0.78 3.26 7.18
CA ARG A 439 -0.01 3.50 8.43
C ARG A 439 1.17 2.54 8.56
N GLY A 440 0.97 1.26 8.21
CA GLY A 440 2.04 0.27 8.14
C GLY A 440 3.10 0.64 7.10
N HIS A 441 2.68 1.11 5.93
CA HIS A 441 3.55 1.57 4.87
C HIS A 441 4.39 2.80 5.27
N VAL A 442 3.78 3.78 5.96
CA VAL A 442 4.49 4.92 6.55
C VAL A 442 5.56 4.43 7.53
N ALA A 443 5.21 3.50 8.42
CA ALA A 443 6.16 2.93 9.37
C ALA A 443 7.33 2.23 8.66
N ASP A 444 7.05 1.44 7.63
CA ASP A 444 8.06 0.74 6.86
C ASP A 444 9.01 1.72 6.13
N LEU A 445 8.48 2.68 5.37
CA LEU A 445 9.32 3.65 4.64
C LEU A 445 10.13 4.56 5.57
N PHE A 446 9.61 4.96 6.73
CA PHE A 446 10.37 5.77 7.69
C PHE A 446 11.40 4.96 8.47
N PHE A 447 11.05 3.77 8.95
CA PHE A 447 11.85 3.12 9.99
C PHE A 447 12.50 1.80 9.59
N SER A 448 12.10 1.17 8.50
CA SER A 448 12.72 -0.08 8.05
C SER A 448 14.13 0.18 7.53
N GLU A 449 15.09 -0.66 7.90
CA GLU A 449 16.46 -0.63 7.37
C GLU A 449 16.48 -0.84 5.85
N THR A 450 15.47 -1.52 5.30
CA THR A 450 15.36 -1.78 3.87
C THR A 450 14.62 -0.68 3.11
N SER A 451 14.27 0.45 3.71
CA SER A 451 13.57 1.52 3.01
C SER A 451 14.32 1.99 1.75
N PRO A 452 13.62 2.26 0.64
CA PRO A 452 14.21 2.83 -0.58
C PRO A 452 14.59 4.31 -0.42
N ILE A 453 14.09 5.01 0.61
CA ILE A 453 14.35 6.45 0.80
C ILE A 453 15.66 6.64 1.57
N VAL A 454 16.74 6.78 0.82
CA VAL A 454 18.11 7.00 1.32
C VAL A 454 18.61 8.37 0.93
N SER A 455 19.46 8.99 1.77
CA SER A 455 20.02 10.30 1.46
C SER A 455 20.99 10.21 0.28
N THR A 456 20.87 11.14 -0.67
CA THR A 456 21.77 11.25 -1.84
C THR A 456 23.07 11.98 -1.50
N LYS A 457 23.18 12.57 -0.30
CA LYS A 457 24.39 13.29 0.13
C LYS A 457 25.57 12.33 0.27
N LYS A 458 26.69 12.67 -0.37
CA LYS A 458 27.93 11.88 -0.31
C LYS A 458 28.36 11.64 1.15
N GLY A 459 28.54 10.38 1.51
CA GLY A 459 28.95 9.97 2.87
C GLY A 459 27.80 9.86 3.88
N ALA A 460 26.55 10.12 3.48
CA ALA A 460 25.40 9.83 4.33
C ALA A 460 25.28 8.32 4.57
N ASN A 461 24.95 7.94 5.81
CA ASN A 461 24.68 6.54 6.14
C ASN A 461 23.28 6.17 5.62
N PRO A 462 23.15 5.21 4.67
CA PRO A 462 21.86 4.85 4.08
C PRO A 462 20.89 4.24 5.09
N LYS A 463 21.39 3.79 6.26
CA LYS A 463 20.58 3.26 7.36
C LYS A 463 19.96 4.33 8.24
N ARG A 464 20.22 5.63 8.01
CA ARG A 464 19.59 6.73 8.74
C ARG A 464 18.36 7.23 8.00
N ILE A 465 17.44 7.87 8.73
CA ILE A 465 16.35 8.61 8.09
C ILE A 465 16.93 9.91 7.50
N PRO A 466 16.75 10.17 6.19
CA PRO A 466 17.15 11.43 5.58
C PRO A 466 16.49 12.61 6.29
N ALA A 467 17.25 13.69 6.54
CA ALA A 467 16.73 14.86 7.23
C ALA A 467 15.60 15.54 6.43
N GLU A 468 15.61 15.35 5.11
CA GLU A 468 14.63 15.85 4.13
C GLU A 468 13.24 15.21 4.30
N MET A 469 13.14 14.05 4.94
CA MET A 469 11.84 13.41 5.27
C MET A 469 11.16 14.02 6.51
N VAL A 470 11.88 14.87 7.25
CA VAL A 470 11.44 15.42 8.54
C VAL A 470 11.05 16.88 8.35
N GLU A 471 9.84 17.23 8.75
CA GLU A 471 9.27 18.58 8.59
C GLU A 471 10.04 19.62 9.42
N ALA A 472 10.35 19.27 10.67
CA ALA A 472 11.13 20.10 11.57
C ALA A 472 11.88 19.27 12.62
N TRP A 473 13.02 19.80 13.04
CA TRP A 473 13.88 19.20 14.06
C TRP A 473 13.81 20.00 15.36
N ALA A 474 13.70 19.29 16.48
CA ALA A 474 14.00 19.81 17.81
C ALA A 474 15.37 19.27 18.24
N LEU A 475 16.34 20.17 18.41
CA LEU A 475 17.62 19.86 19.04
C LEU A 475 17.61 20.43 20.46
N LEU A 476 17.62 19.55 21.45
CA LEU A 476 17.79 19.95 22.84
C LEU A 476 19.28 20.02 23.17
N GLU A 477 19.79 21.23 23.33
CA GLU A 477 21.13 21.48 23.86
C GLU A 477 21.27 20.93 25.29
N SER A 478 22.51 20.71 25.74
CA SER A 478 22.81 20.03 27.01
C SER A 478 22.18 20.68 28.28
N ASP A 479 21.88 21.98 28.26
CA ASP A 479 21.27 22.73 29.36
C ASP A 479 19.83 23.19 29.09
N GLN A 480 19.33 22.97 27.87
CA GLN A 480 18.01 23.41 27.45
C GLN A 480 16.93 22.45 27.95
N LYS A 481 15.99 22.96 28.76
CA LYS A 481 14.87 22.16 29.31
C LYS A 481 13.65 22.06 28.40
N THR A 482 13.51 22.97 27.44
CA THR A 482 12.35 23.03 26.54
C THR A 482 12.77 23.53 25.17
N HIS A 483 12.22 22.94 24.11
CA HIS A 483 12.37 23.47 22.75
C HIS A 483 11.19 24.40 22.41
N PRO A 484 11.38 25.43 21.56
CA PRO A 484 10.25 26.13 20.95
C PRO A 484 9.25 25.16 20.32
N THR A 485 7.95 25.41 20.54
CA THR A 485 6.88 24.56 20.02
C THR A 485 7.00 24.44 18.50
N LEU A 486 7.12 23.21 18.02
CA LEU A 486 7.10 22.92 16.60
C LEU A 486 5.64 22.91 16.10
N LYS A 487 5.44 23.32 14.85
CA LYS A 487 4.12 23.29 14.19
C LYS A 487 4.19 22.40 12.97
N MET A 488 3.06 21.78 12.64
CA MET A 488 2.89 20.98 11.44
C MET A 488 1.49 21.18 10.92
N ASN A 489 1.40 21.33 9.60
CA ASN A 489 0.16 21.27 8.88
C ASN A 489 0.10 19.98 8.05
N LEU A 490 -0.99 19.21 8.19
CA LEU A 490 -1.17 17.95 7.49
C LEU A 490 -2.59 17.87 6.90
N LYS A 491 -2.66 17.85 5.57
CA LYS A 491 -3.92 17.62 4.84
C LYS A 491 -4.42 16.18 5.04
N ALA A 492 -5.69 15.95 4.73
CA ALA A 492 -6.31 14.62 4.77
C ALA A 492 -5.81 13.69 3.64
N ASP A 493 -6.48 12.55 3.48
CA ASP A 493 -6.36 11.64 2.34
C ASP A 493 -5.05 10.85 2.26
N CYS A 494 -4.75 10.11 3.34
CA CYS A 494 -3.57 9.26 3.44
C CYS A 494 -2.28 10.04 3.18
N ARG A 495 -2.01 11.02 4.06
CA ARG A 495 -0.76 11.78 4.10
C ARG A 495 -0.04 11.53 5.41
N ALA A 496 1.28 11.75 5.43
CA ALA A 496 2.07 11.66 6.64
C ALA A 496 3.21 12.68 6.68
N LYS A 497 3.57 13.07 7.90
CA LYS A 497 4.72 13.94 8.18
C LYS A 497 5.37 13.52 9.49
N ALA A 498 6.62 13.92 9.69
CA ALA A 498 7.36 13.60 10.91
C ALA A 498 8.06 14.83 11.49
N TRP A 499 8.12 14.89 12.82
CA TRP A 499 9.11 15.70 13.54
C TRP A 499 10.26 14.82 14.02
N GLY A 500 11.47 15.35 14.00
CA GLY A 500 12.67 14.70 14.51
C GLY A 500 13.14 15.37 15.80
N ILE A 501 13.56 14.58 16.78
CA ILE A 501 14.02 15.06 18.08
C ILE A 501 15.36 14.42 18.39
N LYS A 502 16.36 15.27 18.64
CA LYS A 502 17.67 14.86 19.16
C LYS A 502 17.95 15.63 20.44
N ALA A 503 18.70 14.99 21.33
CA ALA A 503 19.14 15.63 22.55
C ALA A 503 20.64 15.41 22.69
N GLN A 504 21.38 16.49 22.92
CA GLN A 504 22.75 16.36 23.38
C GLN A 504 22.77 15.65 24.73
N PRO A 505 23.87 14.93 25.06
CA PRO A 505 24.05 14.35 26.38
C PRO A 505 23.77 15.39 27.47
N ALA A 506 23.17 14.95 28.58
CA ALA A 506 23.18 15.77 29.78
C ALA A 506 24.63 16.06 30.20
N LYS A 507 24.87 17.12 30.96
CA LYS A 507 26.23 17.51 31.41
C LYS A 507 26.97 16.39 32.16
N ASP A 508 26.23 15.46 32.77
CA ASP A 508 26.76 14.29 33.47
C ASP A 508 26.90 13.04 32.57
N GLY A 509 26.63 13.16 31.27
CA GLY A 509 26.67 12.08 30.29
C GLY A 509 25.48 11.13 30.32
N SER A 510 24.47 11.39 31.16
CA SER A 510 23.30 10.53 31.28
C SER A 510 22.31 10.68 30.11
N ASN A 511 21.51 9.62 29.90
CA ASN A 511 20.38 9.66 28.98
C ASN A 511 19.31 10.63 29.49
N ARG A 512 18.63 11.32 28.56
CA ARG A 512 17.62 12.33 28.89
C ARG A 512 16.21 11.76 28.78
N GLN A 513 15.35 12.09 29.74
CA GLN A 513 13.94 11.74 29.70
C GLN A 513 13.16 12.88 29.05
N ILE A 514 12.71 12.68 27.82
CA ILE A 514 12.00 13.69 27.05
C ILE A 514 10.50 13.42 27.09
N GLU A 515 9.73 14.43 27.50
CA GLU A 515 8.29 14.49 27.35
C GLU A 515 7.93 15.17 26.02
N LEU A 516 7.13 14.46 25.22
CA LEU A 516 6.64 14.88 23.92
C LEU A 516 5.13 15.05 24.02
N LYS A 517 4.62 16.27 23.90
CA LYS A 517 3.18 16.56 23.99
C LYS A 517 2.68 17.11 22.66
N VAL A 518 1.73 16.40 22.05
CA VAL A 518 1.11 16.79 20.79
C VAL A 518 -0.18 17.55 21.06
N GLY A 519 -0.27 18.77 20.54
CA GLY A 519 -1.48 19.59 20.53
C GLY A 519 -2.21 19.56 19.19
N GLY A 520 -3.49 19.95 19.19
CA GLY A 520 -4.35 19.99 18.00
C GLY A 520 -5.38 18.85 17.92
N PRO A 521 -6.13 18.75 16.81
CA PRO A 521 -7.23 17.81 16.66
C PRO A 521 -6.72 16.38 16.34
N LEU A 522 -6.49 15.58 17.38
CA LEU A 522 -6.23 14.13 17.25
C LEU A 522 -7.56 13.37 17.07
N SER A 523 -8.10 13.38 15.86
CA SER A 523 -9.32 12.65 15.48
C SER A 523 -9.07 11.13 15.34
N GLY A 524 -10.11 10.34 15.04
CA GLY A 524 -9.94 8.91 14.74
C GLY A 524 -9.14 8.61 13.47
N TYR A 525 -9.00 9.61 12.59
CA TYR A 525 -8.26 9.51 11.33
C TYR A 525 -6.82 10.02 11.45
N VAL A 526 -6.53 10.83 12.47
CA VAL A 526 -5.20 11.36 12.77
C VAL A 526 -4.56 10.50 13.85
N THR A 527 -3.56 9.74 13.44
CA THR A 527 -2.78 8.88 14.32
C THR A 527 -1.37 9.42 14.46
N CYS A 528 -0.87 9.45 15.69
CA CYS A 528 0.46 9.92 16.01
C CYS A 528 1.23 8.84 16.77
N TRP A 529 2.48 8.59 16.39
CA TRP A 529 3.34 7.63 17.08
C TRP A 529 4.72 8.21 17.34
N VAL A 530 5.33 7.73 18.42
CA VAL A 530 6.72 8.03 18.75
C VAL A 530 7.57 6.78 18.55
N GLN A 531 8.59 6.89 17.70
CA GLN A 531 9.60 5.86 17.51
C GLN A 531 10.96 6.38 17.92
N VAL A 532 11.65 5.67 18.82
CA VAL A 532 13.04 5.96 19.17
C VAL A 532 13.94 5.04 18.34
N LEU A 533 14.95 5.60 17.71
CA LEU A 533 15.99 4.90 16.95
C LEU A 533 17.33 5.01 17.68
N THR A 534 17.89 3.86 18.03
CA THR A 534 19.22 3.79 18.63
C THR A 534 20.27 4.20 17.61
N ASP A 535 21.18 5.10 18.00
CA ASP A 535 22.23 5.66 17.12
C ASP A 535 21.70 6.32 15.84
N ASP A 536 20.42 6.69 15.83
CA ASP A 536 19.70 7.24 14.68
C ASP A 536 19.60 6.25 13.49
N LEU A 537 19.63 4.93 13.78
CA LEU A 537 19.60 3.88 12.78
C LEU A 537 18.21 3.27 12.64
N ARG A 538 17.80 3.06 11.38
CA ARG A 538 16.59 2.30 11.01
C ARG A 538 16.65 0.88 11.57
N ILE A 539 15.47 0.30 11.77
CA ILE A 539 15.25 -0.97 12.46
C ILE A 539 15.46 -2.13 11.48
N PRO A 540 16.28 -3.14 11.82
CA PRO A 540 16.37 -4.37 11.03
C PRO A 540 15.09 -5.21 11.21
N GLY A 541 14.49 -5.63 10.09
CA GLY A 541 13.30 -6.48 10.09
C GLY A 541 11.97 -5.72 10.22
N PRO A 542 10.88 -6.40 10.65
CA PRO A 542 9.56 -5.79 10.71
C PRO A 542 9.48 -4.61 11.68
N VAL A 543 8.88 -3.51 11.23
CA VAL A 543 8.67 -2.31 12.05
C VAL A 543 7.34 -2.39 12.78
N TYR A 544 7.36 -2.19 14.10
CA TYR A 544 6.15 -2.08 14.92
C TYR A 544 6.11 -0.73 15.64
N LEU A 545 5.07 0.06 15.41
CA LEU A 545 4.85 1.33 16.10
C LEU A 545 4.31 1.05 17.51
N THR A 546 5.07 1.41 18.56
CA THR A 546 4.76 1.00 19.94
C THR A 546 4.18 2.11 20.82
N ASN A 547 4.50 3.39 20.57
CA ASN A 547 4.09 4.51 21.42
C ASN A 547 3.07 5.43 20.72
N GLY A 548 1.81 5.01 20.67
CA GLY A 548 0.73 5.82 20.09
C GLY A 548 0.32 6.98 21.00
N ILE A 549 0.35 8.21 20.46
CA ILE A 549 -0.22 9.41 21.07
C ILE A 549 -1.67 9.55 20.61
N ARG A 550 -2.60 9.73 21.55
CA ARG A 550 -4.05 9.77 21.30
C ARG A 550 -4.67 10.99 21.98
N LYS A 551 -5.90 11.37 21.59
CA LYS A 551 -6.64 12.45 22.26
C LYS A 551 -6.74 12.28 23.78
N SER A 552 -6.93 11.04 24.27
CA SER A 552 -7.00 10.73 25.70
C SER A 552 -5.63 10.71 26.40
N SER A 553 -4.54 10.63 25.63
CA SER A 553 -3.16 10.61 26.11
C SER A 553 -2.26 11.35 25.12
N PRO A 554 -2.31 12.69 25.10
CA PRO A 554 -1.60 13.52 24.11
C PRO A 554 -0.09 13.61 24.38
N THR A 555 0.41 12.88 25.38
CA THR A 555 1.79 12.92 25.84
C THR A 555 2.43 11.55 25.73
N ALA A 556 3.67 11.51 25.23
CA ALA A 556 4.57 10.37 25.32
C ALA A 556 5.83 10.75 26.09
N ARG A 557 6.45 9.78 26.75
CA ARG A 557 7.75 9.95 27.42
C ARG A 557 8.75 8.97 26.85
N VAL A 558 9.90 9.47 26.44
CA VAL A 558 10.96 8.66 25.84
C VAL A 558 12.29 8.94 26.53
N THR A 559 13.19 7.97 26.51
CA THR A 559 14.57 8.15 26.98
C THR A 559 15.48 8.19 25.76
N LEU A 560 16.31 9.22 25.64
CA LEU A 560 17.25 9.40 24.53
C LEU A 560 18.69 9.37 25.05
N GLY A 561 19.50 8.49 24.47
CA GLY A 561 20.96 8.53 24.61
C GLY A 561 21.61 9.57 23.68
N PRO A 562 22.93 9.79 23.82
CA PRO A 562 23.72 10.79 23.08
C PRO A 562 23.57 10.80 21.56
N LYS A 563 23.29 9.63 20.97
CA LYS A 563 23.25 9.42 19.52
C LYS A 563 21.85 9.00 19.03
N ASP A 564 20.92 8.81 19.95
CA ASP A 564 19.58 8.37 19.63
C ASP A 564 18.78 9.53 19.02
N ALA A 565 17.74 9.18 18.27
CA ALA A 565 16.75 10.12 17.79
C ALA A 565 15.34 9.60 18.09
N ALA A 566 14.44 10.50 18.47
CA ALA A 566 13.01 10.22 18.49
C ALA A 566 12.34 10.85 17.27
N TYR A 567 11.38 10.14 16.71
CA TYR A 567 10.55 10.58 15.60
C TYR A 567 9.09 10.56 16.03
N VAL A 568 8.42 11.69 15.88
CA VAL A 568 6.97 11.80 16.08
C VAL A 568 6.34 11.82 14.69
N VAL A 569 5.82 10.66 14.27
CA VAL A 569 5.19 10.48 12.96
C VAL A 569 3.69 10.65 13.09
N VAL A 570 3.13 11.55 12.29
CA VAL A 570 1.71 11.83 12.21
C VAL A 570 1.21 11.35 10.86
N VAL A 571 0.16 10.53 10.87
CA VAL A 571 -0.54 10.04 9.69
C VAL A 571 -1.99 10.52 9.75
N ASN A 572 -2.45 11.14 8.67
CA ASN A 572 -3.85 11.53 8.49
C ASN A 572 -4.45 10.70 7.35
N THR A 573 -5.31 9.73 7.69
CA THR A 573 -5.94 8.83 6.72
C THR A 573 -7.32 9.30 6.24
N GLY A 574 -7.78 10.50 6.61
CA GLY A 574 -9.07 11.04 6.15
C GLY A 574 -9.78 11.98 7.14
N GLY A 575 -11.04 12.28 6.82
CA GLY A 575 -11.83 13.34 7.47
C GLY A 575 -11.54 14.67 6.79
N GLY A 576 -12.56 15.33 6.23
CA GLY A 576 -12.45 16.39 5.22
C GLY A 576 -11.70 17.68 5.56
N ASP A 577 -10.87 17.68 6.61
CA ASP A 577 -10.13 18.85 7.08
C ASP A 577 -8.62 18.60 7.09
N GLN A 578 -7.92 19.67 6.73
CA GLN A 578 -6.52 19.87 7.07
C GLN A 578 -6.38 20.03 8.60
N VAL A 579 -5.37 19.38 9.19
CA VAL A 579 -5.12 19.47 10.64
C VAL A 579 -3.86 20.26 10.95
N ASP A 580 -4.00 21.21 11.88
CA ASP A 580 -2.89 21.95 12.47
C ASP A 580 -2.51 21.31 13.81
N LEU A 581 -1.27 20.83 13.88
CA LEU A 581 -0.74 20.17 15.06
C LEU A 581 0.47 20.91 15.60
N THR A 582 0.67 20.80 16.91
CA THR A 582 1.85 21.32 17.58
C THR A 582 2.57 20.24 18.36
N LEU A 583 3.88 20.36 18.51
CA LEU A 583 4.69 19.49 19.35
C LEU A 583 5.48 20.32 20.36
N ASP A 584 5.14 20.13 21.63
CA ASP A 584 5.93 20.64 22.75
C ASP A 584 6.94 19.56 23.17
N VAL A 585 8.22 19.95 23.24
CA VAL A 585 9.32 19.07 23.63
C VAL A 585 9.94 19.59 24.92
N LYS A 586 9.92 18.75 25.96
CA LYS A 586 10.40 19.11 27.30
C LYS A 586 11.30 18.03 27.87
N ASP A 587 12.47 18.42 28.37
CA ASP A 587 13.31 17.56 29.18
C ASP A 587 12.78 17.51 30.61
N LEU A 588 12.43 16.29 31.05
CA LEU A 588 12.11 16.00 32.43
C LEU A 588 13.43 15.80 33.16
N ALA A 589 13.91 16.88 33.79
CA ALA A 589 15.10 16.86 34.63
C ALA A 589 15.13 15.56 35.45
N PHE A 590 16.21 14.78 35.30
CA PHE A 590 16.34 13.44 35.86
C PHE A 590 15.85 13.41 37.32
N ILE A 591 14.67 12.80 37.54
CA ILE A 591 14.07 12.71 38.88
C ILE A 591 14.79 11.60 39.63
N GLY A 592 15.94 11.95 40.19
CA GLY A 592 16.62 11.21 41.25
C GLY A 592 17.73 10.29 40.78
N LYS A 593 18.96 10.58 41.24
CA LYS A 593 19.93 9.52 41.57
C LYS A 593 19.14 8.44 42.31
N TRP A 594 19.02 7.25 41.72
CA TRP A 594 18.73 6.06 42.51
C TRP A 594 19.90 5.94 43.49
N GLN A 595 19.75 6.53 44.67
CA GLN A 595 20.60 6.22 45.80
C GLN A 595 20.36 4.73 46.02
N LEU A 596 21.31 3.93 45.57
CA LEU A 596 21.47 2.56 46.01
C LEU A 596 21.46 2.67 47.54
N LEU A 597 20.34 2.34 48.17
CA LEU A 597 20.30 2.13 49.61
C LEU A 597 21.25 0.95 49.81
N SER A 598 22.50 1.28 50.14
CA SER A 598 23.50 0.29 50.51
C SER A 598 22.82 -0.58 51.56
N THR A 599 22.66 -1.85 51.27
CA THR A 599 22.27 -2.85 52.25
C THR A 599 23.20 -2.67 53.44
N LYS A 600 22.68 -2.08 54.53
CA LYS A 600 23.34 -2.14 55.83
C LYS A 600 23.52 -3.62 56.10
N ARG A 601 24.79 -4.05 56.10
CA ARG A 601 25.21 -5.36 56.58
C ARG A 601 24.63 -5.51 57.99
N VAL A 602 23.58 -6.32 58.13
CA VAL A 602 23.14 -6.79 59.45
C VAL A 602 24.22 -7.78 59.87
N GLN A 603 25.09 -7.35 60.79
CA GLN A 603 25.90 -8.30 61.57
C GLN A 603 24.92 -9.17 62.36
N GLN A 604 24.86 -10.45 62.02
CA GLN A 604 24.30 -11.47 62.90
C GLN A 604 25.24 -11.62 64.10
N ASP A 605 24.93 -10.92 65.18
CA ASP A 605 25.44 -11.27 66.50
C ASP A 605 24.57 -12.38 67.10
N ALA A 606 25.25 -13.42 67.57
CA ALA A 606 24.68 -14.63 68.13
C ALA A 606 23.86 -14.34 69.40
N PHE A 607 22.61 -14.79 69.41
CA PHE A 607 21.79 -14.89 70.61
C PHE A 607 22.23 -16.09 71.46
N ALA A 608 22.75 -15.82 72.66
CA ALA A 608 22.74 -16.75 73.79
C ALA A 608 21.75 -16.20 74.84
N PRO A 609 20.90 -17.04 75.48
CA PRO A 609 19.85 -16.53 76.35
C PRO A 609 20.32 -16.47 77.81
N LYS A 610 20.19 -15.30 78.47
CA LYS A 610 20.07 -15.24 79.93
C LYS A 610 19.05 -14.20 80.39
N LEU A 611 17.97 -14.76 80.95
CA LEU A 611 17.09 -14.23 81.99
C LEU A 611 17.79 -13.32 83.03
N LYS A 612 17.23 -12.13 83.31
CA LYS A 612 16.60 -11.70 84.59
C LYS A 612 16.59 -10.18 84.80
N ARG A 613 15.40 -9.70 85.19
CA ARG A 613 15.07 -8.72 86.26
C ARG A 613 15.23 -7.20 86.08
N MET A 614 14.12 -6.56 86.50
CA MET A 614 13.95 -5.26 87.18
C MET A 614 13.87 -3.98 86.31
N GLY A 615 12.70 -3.33 86.36
CA GLY A 615 12.50 -1.91 85.97
C GLY A 615 13.04 -0.96 87.06
N PRO A 616 12.50 0.27 87.27
CA PRO A 616 11.48 1.01 86.52
C PRO A 616 11.89 2.49 86.21
N THR A 617 10.91 3.32 85.80
CA THR A 617 10.92 4.81 85.77
C THR A 617 11.74 5.49 84.64
N ALA A 618 11.30 6.55 83.94
CA ALA A 618 10.37 7.62 84.29
C ALA A 618 9.75 8.34 83.06
N ARG A 619 8.53 8.86 83.28
CA ARG A 619 7.91 10.17 82.91
C ARG A 619 8.11 10.75 81.49
N LEU A 620 7.01 10.89 80.72
CA LEU A 620 6.03 12.02 80.68
C LEU A 620 6.59 13.30 80.02
N MET A 621 6.04 13.67 78.84
CA MET A 621 5.19 14.87 78.68
C MET A 621 4.47 14.91 77.32
N HIS A 622 3.15 15.12 77.42
CA HIS A 622 2.18 15.71 76.50
C HIS A 622 2.69 17.00 75.81
N ALA A 623 2.10 17.61 74.77
CA ALA A 623 0.78 17.54 74.11
C ALA A 623 0.88 18.28 72.75
N GLY A 624 -0.13 18.12 71.89
CA GLY A 624 -0.29 19.00 70.72
C GLY A 624 -1.33 18.51 69.72
N SER A 625 -2.58 18.46 70.13
CA SER A 625 -3.77 18.24 69.29
C SER A 625 -4.05 19.40 68.33
N HIS A 626 -4.49 19.12 67.10
CA HIS A 626 -5.72 19.69 66.53
C HIS A 626 -6.16 18.91 65.27
N ALA A 627 -7.41 18.48 65.28
CA ALA A 627 -8.13 17.90 64.16
C ALA A 627 -8.94 18.99 63.44
N ILE A 628 -8.99 18.97 62.10
CA ILE A 628 -10.15 19.42 61.31
C ILE A 628 -10.25 18.51 60.08
N ALA A 629 -11.45 17.96 59.87
CA ALA A 629 -11.85 17.16 58.72
C ALA A 629 -12.23 18.06 57.52
N SER A 630 -11.97 17.60 56.29
CA SER A 630 -12.99 17.54 55.23
C SER A 630 -12.45 16.94 53.92
N ALA A 631 -13.34 16.16 53.32
CA ALA A 631 -13.41 15.53 52.00
C ALA A 631 -12.44 15.99 50.89
N THR A 632 -11.83 15.00 50.22
CA THR A 632 -11.35 15.09 48.82
C THR A 632 -11.52 13.70 48.18
N PRO A 633 -11.91 13.59 46.89
CA PRO A 633 -12.50 12.38 46.35
C PRO A 633 -11.46 11.29 46.06
N ALA A 634 -11.93 10.04 46.04
CA ALA A 634 -11.16 8.84 45.78
C ALA A 634 -10.29 8.96 44.51
N LYS A 635 -8.99 9.14 44.70
CA LYS A 635 -7.98 8.78 43.69
C LYS A 635 -7.71 7.29 43.85
N THR A 636 -8.01 6.52 42.80
CA THR A 636 -7.54 5.15 42.64
C THR A 636 -6.01 5.17 42.60
N MET A 637 -5.39 4.83 43.72
CA MET A 637 -3.95 4.66 43.84
C MET A 637 -3.62 3.27 43.28
N GLN A 638 -3.01 3.21 42.09
CA GLN A 638 -2.38 1.99 41.62
C GLN A 638 -1.12 1.76 42.45
N ILE A 639 -1.15 0.75 43.32
CA ILE A 639 0.03 0.24 44.02
C ILE A 639 0.82 -0.60 43.00
N PRO A 640 2.09 -0.31 42.70
CA PRO A 640 2.90 -1.20 41.91
C PRO A 640 3.16 -2.49 42.70
N HIS A 641 2.82 -3.64 42.12
CA HIS A 641 3.18 -4.95 42.68
C HIS A 641 4.70 -5.04 42.79
N ARG A 642 5.22 -5.11 44.02
CA ARG A 642 6.61 -5.42 44.32
C ARG A 642 6.66 -6.78 45.00
N VAL A 643 7.07 -7.80 44.25
CA VAL A 643 7.38 -9.13 44.80
C VAL A 643 8.82 -9.10 45.32
N THR A 644 9.00 -9.43 46.60
CA THR A 644 10.33 -9.57 47.21
C THR A 644 10.55 -11.05 47.52
N TYR A 645 11.70 -11.58 47.12
CA TYR A 645 12.09 -12.97 47.39
C TYR A 645 13.04 -13.00 48.60
N GLU A 646 12.75 -13.84 49.59
CA GLU A 646 13.70 -14.26 50.62
C GLU A 646 13.99 -15.76 50.45
N PHE A 647 15.28 -16.11 50.47
CA PHE A 647 15.75 -17.49 50.35
C PHE A 647 16.46 -17.90 51.63
N ASP A 648 16.11 -19.07 52.18
CA ASP A 648 16.89 -19.72 53.22
C ASP A 648 17.76 -20.81 52.57
N ALA A 649 19.07 -20.56 52.50
CA ALA A 649 20.00 -21.42 51.78
C ALA A 649 20.67 -22.43 52.74
N LYS A 650 20.11 -23.64 52.82
CA LYS A 650 20.82 -24.82 53.34
C LYS A 650 20.56 -26.04 52.45
N ALA A 651 21.30 -26.15 51.35
CA ALA A 651 21.40 -27.41 50.60
C ALA A 651 22.87 -27.69 50.26
N LYS A 652 23.34 -28.91 50.53
CA LYS A 652 24.68 -29.38 50.16
C LYS A 652 24.66 -29.96 48.74
N ALA A 653 25.82 -29.93 48.07
CA ALA A 653 25.98 -30.46 46.72
C ALA A 653 25.55 -31.94 46.65
N GLY A 654 24.57 -32.25 45.80
CA GLY A 654 24.09 -33.61 45.53
C GLY A 654 22.67 -33.93 46.01
N GLU A 655 22.01 -33.08 46.79
CA GLU A 655 20.64 -33.33 47.25
C GLU A 655 19.56 -32.57 46.45
N LEU A 656 18.44 -33.25 46.20
CA LEU A 656 17.23 -32.70 45.60
C LEU A 656 16.42 -31.95 46.66
N SER A 657 16.30 -30.62 46.53
CA SER A 657 15.38 -29.83 47.35
C SER A 657 14.08 -29.58 46.59
N THR A 658 12.94 -30.00 47.15
CA THR A 658 11.59 -29.71 46.62
C THR A 658 10.95 -28.58 47.42
N ILE A 659 10.56 -27.49 46.75
CA ILE A 659 9.77 -26.43 47.37
C ILE A 659 8.31 -26.71 47.06
N THR A 660 7.46 -26.72 48.10
CA THR A 660 6.02 -26.97 47.95
C THR A 660 5.27 -25.84 48.63
N ARG A 661 4.51 -25.08 47.83
CA ARG A 661 3.36 -24.23 48.19
C ARG A 661 3.56 -22.72 48.01
N TRP A 662 2.65 -22.15 47.22
CA TRP A 662 2.44 -20.73 47.02
C TRP A 662 0.94 -20.45 47.15
N ARG A 663 0.58 -19.25 47.63
CA ARG A 663 -0.82 -18.81 47.78
C ARG A 663 -0.93 -17.39 47.24
N GLU A 664 -1.84 -17.18 46.29
CA GLU A 664 -2.14 -15.86 45.74
C GLU A 664 -3.57 -15.45 46.10
N THR A 665 -3.76 -14.16 46.37
CA THR A 665 -5.05 -13.58 46.72
C THR A 665 -5.36 -12.49 45.71
N ILE A 666 -6.43 -12.67 44.94
CA ILE A 666 -6.84 -11.75 43.89
C ILE A 666 -8.09 -10.99 44.34
N TYR A 667 -8.08 -9.68 44.15
CA TYR A 667 -9.20 -8.79 44.46
C TYR A 667 -9.88 -8.34 43.17
N SER A 668 -11.18 -8.62 43.04
CA SER A 668 -12.02 -8.12 41.94
C SER A 668 -13.13 -7.19 42.47
N SER A 669 -13.80 -6.46 41.58
CA SER A 669 -14.96 -5.63 41.91
C SER A 669 -16.17 -6.41 42.44
N SER A 670 -16.13 -7.75 42.39
CA SER A 670 -17.19 -8.65 42.87
C SER A 670 -16.84 -9.42 44.16
N GLY A 671 -15.65 -9.20 44.74
CA GLY A 671 -15.20 -9.84 45.97
C GLY A 671 -13.83 -10.51 45.86
N LYS A 672 -13.36 -11.03 47.01
CA LYS A 672 -12.07 -11.71 47.19
C LYS A 672 -12.20 -13.19 46.81
N GLN A 673 -11.32 -13.68 45.94
CA GLN A 673 -11.15 -15.12 45.71
C GLN A 673 -9.69 -15.52 46.00
N GLU A 674 -9.52 -16.68 46.63
CA GLU A 674 -8.22 -17.29 46.93
C GLU A 674 -8.09 -18.58 46.10
N ALA A 675 -6.94 -18.76 45.44
CA ALA A 675 -6.59 -19.98 44.75
C ALA A 675 -5.23 -20.49 45.25
N ASP A 676 -5.17 -21.79 45.54
CA ASP A 676 -3.93 -22.49 45.91
C ASP A 676 -3.35 -23.13 44.63
N LEU A 677 -2.18 -22.67 44.17
CA LEU A 677 -1.46 -23.21 43.01
C LEU A 677 -0.21 -23.98 43.47
N LYS A 678 -0.02 -25.18 42.93
CA LYS A 678 1.08 -26.09 43.30
C LYS A 678 2.09 -26.21 42.16
N LEU A 679 3.19 -25.49 42.26
CA LEU A 679 4.32 -25.62 41.34
C LEU A 679 5.42 -26.46 41.98
N THR A 680 5.90 -27.50 41.28
CA THR A 680 7.01 -28.35 41.75
C THR A 680 8.24 -28.07 40.88
N ILE A 681 9.29 -27.48 41.47
CA ILE A 681 10.56 -27.22 40.77
C ILE A 681 11.59 -28.24 41.27
N THR A 682 12.24 -28.94 40.34
CA THR A 682 13.27 -29.93 40.65
C THR A 682 14.62 -29.48 40.09
N ARG A 683 15.65 -29.41 40.94
CA ARG A 683 17.00 -28.98 40.55
C ARG A 683 17.95 -30.18 40.47
N ARG A 684 18.75 -30.28 39.41
CA ARG A 684 19.85 -31.25 39.31
C ARG A 684 21.12 -30.54 38.84
N LEU A 685 22.18 -30.62 39.64
CA LEU A 685 23.51 -30.10 39.28
C LEU A 685 24.34 -31.25 38.72
N THR A 686 24.82 -31.12 37.48
CA THR A 686 25.75 -32.09 36.87
C THR A 686 27.02 -31.37 36.46
N PRO A 687 28.21 -31.73 36.99
CA PRO A 687 29.45 -31.13 36.55
C PRO A 687 29.97 -31.86 35.30
N THR A 688 30.20 -31.12 34.21
CA THR A 688 31.04 -31.58 33.09
C THR A 688 32.43 -30.98 33.26
N LEU A 689 33.43 -31.83 33.51
CA LEU A 689 34.84 -31.44 33.62
C LEU A 689 35.59 -31.80 32.32
N PRO A 690 36.41 -30.91 31.74
CA PRO A 690 37.47 -31.30 30.82
C PRO A 690 38.72 -31.76 31.60
N GLU A 691 39.43 -32.76 31.08
CA GLU A 691 40.51 -33.49 31.77
C GLU A 691 41.76 -32.68 32.17
N THR A 692 41.88 -31.39 31.85
CA THR A 692 42.96 -30.55 32.40
C THR A 692 42.54 -29.09 32.56
N LEU A 693 42.48 -28.61 33.81
CA LEU A 693 42.32 -27.19 34.16
C LEU A 693 43.63 -26.64 34.74
N ARG A 694 44.09 -25.48 34.25
CA ARG A 694 45.21 -24.74 34.84
C ARG A 694 44.72 -23.80 35.96
N PRO A 695 45.56 -23.47 36.96
CA PRO A 695 45.23 -22.46 37.98
C PRO A 695 44.85 -21.13 37.33
N GLY A 696 43.67 -20.60 37.64
CA GLY A 696 43.13 -19.34 37.10
C GLY A 696 41.97 -19.45 36.10
N SER A 697 41.44 -20.65 35.85
CA SER A 697 40.30 -20.83 34.93
C SER A 697 38.97 -20.42 35.56
N ILE A 698 38.16 -19.62 34.86
CA ILE A 698 36.79 -19.26 35.26
C ILE A 698 35.83 -20.36 34.76
N LEU A 699 35.08 -20.98 35.69
CA LEU A 699 34.05 -21.98 35.41
C LEU A 699 32.72 -21.28 35.09
N ASN A 700 32.20 -21.46 33.87
CA ASN A 700 30.82 -21.10 33.54
C ASN A 700 29.92 -22.30 33.87
N LEU A 701 29.11 -22.19 34.92
CA LEU A 701 28.04 -23.14 35.21
C LEU A 701 26.84 -22.80 34.34
N THR A 702 26.44 -23.71 33.46
CA THR A 702 25.18 -23.58 32.72
C THR A 702 24.07 -24.18 33.57
N GLU A 703 23.08 -23.35 33.94
CA GLU A 703 21.94 -23.77 34.73
C GLU A 703 20.87 -24.39 33.83
N GLN A 704 20.46 -25.64 34.10
CA GLN A 704 19.35 -26.28 33.38
C GLN A 704 18.16 -26.39 34.34
N VAL A 705 17.16 -25.53 34.15
CA VAL A 705 15.88 -25.61 34.87
C VAL A 705 14.96 -26.51 34.07
N ILE A 706 14.69 -27.72 34.58
CA ILE A 706 13.70 -28.61 33.99
C ILE A 706 12.35 -28.31 34.63
N VAL A 707 11.50 -27.58 33.90
CA VAL A 707 10.08 -27.44 34.23
C VAL A 707 9.36 -28.61 33.57
N GLN A 708 8.82 -29.54 34.36
CA GLN A 708 7.88 -30.53 33.84
C GLN A 708 6.46 -29.97 34.01
N PRO A 709 5.77 -29.56 32.93
CA PRO A 709 4.37 -29.20 33.04
C PRO A 709 3.53 -30.46 33.21
N GLU A 710 2.57 -30.43 34.13
CA GLU A 710 1.42 -31.35 34.08
C GLU A 710 0.59 -31.06 32.81
N PRO A 711 -0.19 -32.04 32.30
CA PRO A 711 -1.01 -31.84 31.10
C PRO A 711 -1.92 -30.60 31.26
N ALA A 712 -1.75 -29.63 30.36
CA ALA A 712 -2.52 -28.39 30.36
C ALA A 712 -4.01 -28.70 30.10
N SER A 713 -4.89 -28.21 30.99
CA SER A 713 -6.34 -28.23 30.78
C SER A 713 -6.72 -26.92 30.10
N LEU A 714 -7.43 -26.98 28.96
CA LEU A 714 -7.93 -25.78 28.28
C LEU A 714 -9.39 -25.54 28.70
N TYR A 715 -9.66 -24.34 29.21
CA TYR A 715 -11.02 -23.90 29.52
C TYR A 715 -11.52 -22.98 28.40
N VAL A 716 -12.59 -23.38 27.73
CA VAL A 716 -13.22 -22.55 26.70
C VAL A 716 -14.60 -22.13 27.21
N HIS A 717 -14.75 -20.83 27.46
CA HIS A 717 -16.03 -20.22 27.78
C HIS A 717 -16.71 -19.76 26.48
N ALA A 718 -17.82 -20.40 26.12
CA ALA A 718 -18.66 -19.97 25.02
C ALA A 718 -19.96 -19.35 25.57
N ARG A 719 -20.17 -18.05 25.33
CA ARG A 719 -21.47 -17.41 25.56
C ARG A 719 -22.23 -17.32 24.25
N HIS A 720 -23.43 -17.89 24.22
CA HIS A 720 -24.35 -17.79 23.09
C HIS A 720 -25.37 -16.67 23.31
N LYS A 721 -25.89 -16.10 22.22
CA LYS A 721 -27.12 -15.29 22.30
C LYS A 721 -28.31 -16.24 22.55
N PRO A 722 -29.36 -15.80 23.27
CA PRO A 722 -30.47 -16.67 23.69
C PRO A 722 -31.32 -17.27 22.55
N GLU A 723 -31.08 -16.89 21.29
CA GLU A 723 -32.01 -17.13 20.17
C GLU A 723 -31.56 -18.25 19.22
N ILE A 724 -30.46 -18.97 19.51
CA ILE A 724 -29.99 -20.06 18.65
C ILE A 724 -30.71 -21.36 19.02
N THR A 725 -31.60 -21.83 18.15
CA THR A 725 -32.20 -23.18 18.18
C THR A 725 -31.69 -23.97 16.98
N GLY A 726 -31.02 -25.10 17.20
CA GLY A 726 -30.41 -25.87 16.10
C GLY A 726 -29.28 -26.80 16.56
N LEU A 727 -28.68 -27.52 15.61
CA LEU A 727 -27.50 -28.37 15.85
C LEU A 727 -26.25 -27.49 15.83
N VAL A 728 -25.49 -27.47 16.93
CA VAL A 728 -24.18 -26.81 16.99
C VAL A 728 -23.10 -27.88 17.09
N THR A 729 -22.14 -27.84 16.18
CA THR A 729 -20.97 -28.72 16.20
C THR A 729 -19.73 -27.90 16.52
N THR A 730 -19.00 -28.29 17.56
CA THR A 730 -17.70 -27.71 17.92
C THR A 730 -16.60 -28.68 17.51
N THR A 731 -15.64 -28.21 16.72
CA THR A 731 -14.50 -29.01 16.25
C THR A 731 -13.20 -28.38 16.72
N ILE A 732 -12.31 -29.19 17.32
CA ILE A 732 -10.96 -28.76 17.71
C ILE A 732 -9.95 -29.41 16.76
N ASN A 733 -9.12 -28.58 16.14
CA ASN A 733 -8.01 -29.02 15.29
C ASN A 733 -6.68 -28.58 15.91
N ARG A 734 -5.70 -29.47 15.91
CA ARG A 734 -4.33 -29.20 16.37
C ARG A 734 -3.42 -28.98 15.17
N GLN A 735 -2.57 -27.97 15.27
CA GLN A 735 -1.47 -27.73 14.36
C GLN A 735 -0.15 -27.74 15.16
N PRO A 736 0.67 -28.79 15.01
CA PRO A 736 1.98 -28.85 15.66
C PRO A 736 2.87 -27.68 15.25
N LEU A 737 3.68 -27.16 16.19
CA LEU A 737 4.63 -26.09 15.89
C LEU A 737 5.59 -26.51 14.75
N GLY A 738 5.61 -25.74 13.66
CA GLY A 738 6.44 -26.03 12.48
C GLY A 738 5.80 -26.92 11.41
N SER A 739 4.56 -27.38 11.62
CA SER A 739 3.80 -28.15 10.61
C SER A 739 2.74 -27.28 9.91
N ALA A 740 2.56 -27.49 8.61
CA ALA A 740 1.43 -26.94 7.85
C ALA A 740 0.15 -27.78 8.00
N ASP A 741 0.30 -29.05 8.36
CA ASP A 741 -0.80 -30.00 8.44
C ASP A 741 -1.57 -29.89 9.76
N ARG A 742 -2.89 -30.02 9.64
CA ARG A 742 -3.81 -29.99 10.78
C ARG A 742 -4.34 -31.39 11.04
N THR A 743 -4.23 -31.83 12.27
CA THR A 743 -4.86 -33.07 12.74
C THR A 743 -6.11 -32.73 13.53
N HIS A 744 -7.22 -33.34 13.14
CA HIS A 744 -8.46 -33.31 13.90
C HIS A 744 -8.22 -33.94 15.28
N VAL A 745 -8.65 -33.27 16.35
CA VAL A 745 -8.49 -33.75 17.72
C VAL A 745 -9.79 -34.35 18.23
N GLU A 746 -10.88 -33.58 18.17
CA GLU A 746 -12.18 -33.98 18.69
C GLU A 746 -13.30 -33.12 18.08
N SER A 747 -14.50 -33.69 17.92
CA SER A 747 -15.74 -32.93 17.69
C SER A 747 -16.80 -33.29 18.73
N LYS A 748 -17.61 -32.31 19.13
CA LYS A 748 -18.82 -32.51 19.94
C LYS A 748 -20.01 -31.86 19.27
N GLU A 749 -21.08 -32.62 19.15
CA GLU A 749 -22.37 -32.16 18.64
C GLU A 749 -23.34 -31.88 19.77
N TRP A 750 -24.18 -30.87 19.59
CA TRP A 750 -25.23 -30.53 20.53
C TRP A 750 -26.54 -30.21 19.81
N ARG A 751 -27.63 -30.80 20.29
CA ARG A 751 -29.00 -30.45 19.89
C ARG A 751 -29.76 -29.95 21.12
N SER A 752 -30.38 -28.78 21.02
CA SER A 752 -31.45 -28.40 21.93
C SER A 752 -32.69 -27.98 21.16
N ASN A 753 -33.82 -28.39 21.71
CA ASN A 753 -35.15 -28.02 21.25
C ASN A 753 -35.71 -26.80 22.00
N ALA A 754 -34.91 -26.16 22.86
CA ALA A 754 -35.26 -24.94 23.60
C ALA A 754 -34.10 -23.91 23.60
N PRO A 755 -34.39 -22.60 23.67
CA PRO A 755 -33.36 -21.57 23.71
C PRO A 755 -32.47 -21.71 24.96
N LEU A 756 -31.15 -21.73 24.76
CA LEU A 756 -30.15 -21.85 25.82
C LEU A 756 -30.18 -20.60 26.73
N GLN A 757 -30.67 -20.73 27.96
CA GLN A 757 -30.79 -19.59 28.89
C GLN A 757 -29.59 -19.39 29.84
N ASP A 758 -28.66 -20.35 29.96
CA ASP A 758 -27.49 -20.23 30.85
C ASP A 758 -26.15 -20.45 30.14
N ALA A 759 -25.13 -19.71 30.59
CA ALA A 759 -23.76 -19.82 30.08
C ALA A 759 -23.12 -21.15 30.53
N ASN A 760 -23.01 -22.11 29.62
CA ASN A 760 -22.35 -23.38 29.90
C ASN A 760 -20.83 -23.21 29.86
N THR A 761 -20.16 -23.69 30.91
CA THR A 761 -18.69 -23.77 30.99
C THR A 761 -18.27 -25.18 30.63
N TYR A 762 -17.35 -25.32 29.69
CA TYR A 762 -16.91 -26.62 29.22
C TYR A 762 -15.41 -26.79 29.40
N ARG A 763 -15.03 -27.99 29.86
CA ARG A 763 -13.65 -28.40 30.09
C ARG A 763 -13.22 -29.36 29.00
N TRP A 764 -12.09 -29.07 28.36
CA TRP A 764 -11.42 -30.01 27.46
C TRP A 764 -10.02 -30.30 27.99
N THR A 765 -9.64 -31.57 27.95
CA THR A 765 -8.28 -32.00 28.19
C THR A 765 -7.71 -32.38 26.83
N VAL A 766 -6.69 -31.65 26.35
CA VAL A 766 -6.02 -32.00 25.11
C VAL A 766 -4.93 -33.02 25.44
N PRO A 767 -5.07 -34.30 25.03
CA PRO A 767 -4.02 -35.28 25.29
C PRO A 767 -2.75 -34.87 24.54
N ASP A 768 -1.60 -34.94 25.21
CA ASP A 768 -0.27 -34.79 24.62
C ASP A 768 0.06 -33.43 23.98
N GLY A 769 -0.54 -32.34 24.49
CA GLY A 769 -0.22 -30.97 24.09
C GLY A 769 1.22 -30.58 24.47
N ARG A 770 2.00 -30.06 23.51
CA ARG A 770 3.34 -29.51 23.77
C ARG A 770 3.29 -27.99 23.83
N PRO A 771 4.13 -27.33 24.66
CA PRO A 771 4.28 -25.88 24.61
C PRO A 771 4.61 -25.40 23.19
N GLY A 772 3.77 -24.53 22.62
CA GLY A 772 3.94 -23.96 21.28
C GLY A 772 3.01 -24.51 20.19
N ASP A 773 2.24 -25.57 20.45
CA ASP A 773 1.22 -26.04 19.51
C ASP A 773 0.10 -24.99 19.35
N ARG A 774 -0.42 -24.84 18.11
CA ARG A 774 -1.58 -23.98 17.84
C ARG A 774 -2.86 -24.80 17.83
N LEU A 775 -3.84 -24.41 18.63
CA LEU A 775 -5.18 -25.00 18.63
C LEU A 775 -6.13 -24.08 17.86
N ARG A 776 -6.99 -24.67 17.04
CA ARG A 776 -8.06 -23.94 16.35
C ARG A 776 -9.39 -24.58 16.71
N ILE A 777 -10.26 -23.79 17.32
CA ILE A 777 -11.63 -24.16 17.65
C ILE A 777 -12.53 -23.59 16.55
N SER A 778 -13.38 -24.43 15.97
CA SER A 778 -14.36 -24.03 14.94
C SER A 778 -15.75 -24.39 15.42
N LEU A 779 -16.67 -23.44 15.34
CA LEU A 779 -18.07 -23.60 15.70
C LEU A 779 -18.91 -23.52 14.43
N GLN A 780 -19.73 -24.54 14.18
CA GLN A 780 -20.65 -24.56 13.06
C GLN A 780 -22.07 -24.75 13.59
N ALA A 781 -22.91 -23.74 13.41
CA ALA A 781 -24.35 -23.84 13.64
C ALA A 781 -25.02 -24.25 12.34
N ILE A 782 -25.80 -25.32 12.36
CA ILE A 782 -26.61 -25.75 11.22
C ILE A 782 -28.05 -25.34 11.54
N ASP A 783 -28.50 -24.26 10.91
CA ASP A 783 -29.91 -23.89 10.89
C ASP A 783 -30.65 -24.86 9.96
N SER A 784 -31.44 -25.75 10.54
CA SER A 784 -32.40 -26.52 9.75
C SER A 784 -33.60 -25.62 9.45
N ALA A 785 -33.68 -25.11 8.22
CA ALA A 785 -34.89 -24.44 7.75
C ALA A 785 -36.11 -25.37 7.95
N PRO A 786 -37.28 -24.85 8.38
CA PRO A 786 -38.46 -25.68 8.53
C PRO A 786 -38.81 -26.31 7.17
N ALA A 787 -38.94 -27.63 7.14
CA ALA A 787 -39.38 -28.34 5.95
C ALA A 787 -40.83 -27.94 5.63
N GLY A 788 -41.02 -27.02 4.68
CA GLY A 788 -42.35 -26.69 4.16
C GLY A 788 -42.55 -25.25 3.70
N LEU A 789 -41.77 -24.76 2.73
CA LEU A 789 -42.19 -23.62 1.89
C LEU A 789 -41.79 -23.91 0.44
N GLY A 790 -42.81 -23.98 -0.43
CA GLY A 790 -42.68 -24.31 -1.84
C GLY A 790 -41.99 -23.23 -2.66
N GLN A 791 -41.43 -23.66 -3.79
CA GLN A 791 -40.76 -22.83 -4.78
C GLN A 791 -41.67 -21.67 -5.26
N THR A 792 -41.19 -20.44 -5.11
CA THR A 792 -41.62 -19.30 -5.94
C THR A 792 -40.39 -18.59 -6.48
N THR A 793 -40.29 -18.55 -7.79
CA THR A 793 -39.28 -17.84 -8.58
C THR A 793 -39.61 -16.34 -8.65
N GLY A 794 -38.77 -15.47 -8.09
CA GLY A 794 -38.84 -14.01 -8.22
C GLY A 794 -37.78 -13.29 -7.35
N PRO A 795 -37.25 -12.11 -7.77
CA PRO A 795 -36.02 -11.52 -7.22
C PRO A 795 -36.31 -10.66 -5.99
N TYR A 796 -36.61 -11.27 -4.85
CA TYR A 796 -36.59 -10.60 -3.54
C TYR A 796 -36.19 -11.62 -2.47
N LEU A 797 -34.88 -11.83 -2.31
CA LEU A 797 -34.33 -12.68 -1.24
C LEU A 797 -32.98 -12.12 -0.76
N ASP A 798 -32.95 -10.82 -0.45
CA ASP A 798 -31.83 -10.13 0.18
C ASP A 798 -32.20 -9.69 1.60
N GLN A 799 -32.65 -10.63 2.45
CA GLN A 799 -32.72 -10.43 3.89
C GLN A 799 -32.45 -11.74 4.65
N PHE A 800 -31.23 -12.28 4.50
CA PHE A 800 -30.66 -13.13 5.54
C PHE A 800 -29.43 -12.43 6.11
N GLN A 801 -29.64 -11.73 7.23
CA GLN A 801 -28.56 -11.17 8.01
C GLN A 801 -27.71 -12.32 8.58
N THR A 802 -26.47 -12.46 8.10
CA THR A 802 -25.44 -13.25 8.75
C THR A 802 -25.34 -12.86 10.23
N ALA A 803 -25.62 -13.81 11.12
CA ALA A 803 -25.57 -13.64 12.56
C ALA A 803 -24.18 -13.11 13.00
N ARG A 804 -24.17 -11.91 13.60
CA ARG A 804 -22.96 -11.26 14.15
C ARG A 804 -22.56 -11.85 15.52
N LEU A 805 -21.26 -12.14 15.61
CA LEU A 805 -20.38 -12.30 16.79
C LEU A 805 -20.84 -13.21 17.95
N LEU A 806 -20.18 -14.36 18.06
CA LEU A 806 -19.93 -15.05 19.33
C LEU A 806 -18.60 -14.53 19.92
N HIS A 807 -18.59 -14.15 21.21
CA HIS A 807 -17.35 -13.82 21.92
C HIS A 807 -16.76 -15.10 22.52
N VAL A 808 -15.55 -15.46 22.12
CA VAL A 808 -14.75 -16.54 22.74
C VAL A 808 -13.73 -15.88 23.66
N TYR A 809 -13.73 -16.27 24.93
CA TYR A 809 -12.67 -15.89 25.88
C TYR A 809 -11.75 -17.09 26.06
N GLU A 810 -10.47 -16.94 25.72
CA GLU A 810 -9.44 -17.94 26.02
C GLU A 810 -8.84 -17.66 27.40
N TYR A 811 -8.90 -18.66 28.28
CA TYR A 811 -8.09 -18.73 29.48
C TYR A 811 -7.24 -20.00 29.40
N ILE A 812 -5.92 -19.81 29.45
CA ILE A 812 -4.94 -20.90 29.58
C ILE A 812 -4.47 -20.82 31.03
N GLU A 813 -4.83 -21.81 31.85
CA GLU A 813 -4.23 -22.01 33.18
C GLU A 813 -3.05 -22.97 33.10
#